data_AF-A0A8J5VJY4-F1
#
_entry.id   AF-A0A8J5VJY4-F1
#
_cell.length_a   1.000
_cell.length_b   1.000
_cell.length_c   1.000
_cell.angle_alpha   90.00
_cell.angle_beta   90.00
_cell.angle_gamma   90.00
#
_symmetry.space_group_name_H-M   'P 1'
#
loop_
_entity.id
_entity.type
_entity.pdbx_description
1 polymer ?
#
loop_
_entity_poly.entity_id
_entity_poly.type
_entity_poly.pdbx_seq_one_letter_code
_entity_poly.pdbx_strand_id
1 'polypeptide(L)'
;MKQLGRRAESIVFPLEFLQLFKASDYPDPHEYKSCQSRYLKFLEAGLLFHPLVPLKKSDISAQRLRELIHGAYDIPLETEKNSGPMEGLRSAVMTLAGRSLGETFDECHWADGFPLNLHIYQTLIEACFDTEDGAVVDEIDEVVDLLMKTWVILGINQMLHNLLFTWALFNHFVMSGQVDIELLSGAENQLTEVVKDAKTTKDPDYCDVLSSIVSSIMCWTEKRLLAYHETFNPSNIDSMQGIVSIGVSTAKILAEDISHEYHRKRKQETHVVYSRVENYIRSSVRTAFAQRMEEADSMRSSGNPIPVLSILAKGIGDLAIKEKSVYSPILNKWHPLATSVAITTLHSCFGNEIKQFIAGLIELTPDTAQVLKEADKLEKDLVKIVVEDSVDSDDGGKSLIREMLPYEAENVIANLVKAWVKEHVDRLKGWIDRNLQQETWNPKNNRKNFAPSSVKMMQIIDEIYQAFFQLPITMHSTLHSELTTGLDRNIQYFASKLKTGCGTQNTLIPQLPHLTRCDVGSKLFKKKEKPPVLMKRGSQVGSTNTNGVSDIPGICVRINTLYYVQTELDNLEKKIKTYLQNVESIDISTDELNIRFDLSQAACQEGIRQLCETFGYKMVFNDLSHVLFDTLYAGGTASNRVEPLLRELDPILKMISVIVDKGVRNRVLTALMKGSFDGLLLVLLAGGPTRAFTVQDSQMIEHDFRALRSLYVANGGGLLNELVDKASSEVKNILPLLRTDTATLIERFKQAISESYGSATKSGFPMPPVPAQWSPNNPNTILRVLCYRNDEMATKFLKKAYNLPKKL
;
A
#
# COMPACT_ATOMS: atom_id res chain seq x y z
N MET A 1 17.88 4.54 -87.49
CA MET A 1 18.50 4.74 -86.17
C MET A 1 19.43 3.61 -85.69
N LYS A 2 19.35 2.36 -86.18
CA LYS A 2 20.23 1.25 -85.73
C LYS A 2 21.73 1.36 -86.04
N GLN A 3 22.18 2.31 -86.87
CA GLN A 3 23.60 2.44 -87.25
C GLN A 3 24.41 3.46 -86.44
N LEU A 4 23.76 4.37 -85.70
CA LEU A 4 24.44 5.33 -84.83
C LEU A 4 24.82 4.72 -83.47
N GLY A 5 24.05 3.74 -82.97
CA GLY A 5 24.34 3.04 -81.70
C GLY A 5 25.66 2.26 -81.70
N ARG A 6 25.94 1.50 -82.77
CA ARG A 6 27.19 0.71 -82.88
C ARG A 6 28.48 1.52 -82.88
N ARG A 7 28.44 2.81 -83.23
CA ARG A 7 29.63 3.68 -83.15
C ARG A 7 29.90 4.15 -81.73
N ALA A 8 28.89 4.32 -80.89
CA ALA A 8 29.09 4.71 -79.48
C ALA A 8 29.64 3.55 -78.65
N GLU A 9 29.26 2.31 -78.99
CA GLU A 9 29.69 1.06 -78.35
C GLU A 9 31.18 0.73 -78.56
N SER A 10 31.91 1.48 -79.41
CA SER A 10 33.35 1.31 -79.68
C SER A 10 34.20 2.51 -79.26
N ILE A 11 33.59 3.53 -78.63
CA ILE A 11 34.26 4.77 -78.23
C ILE A 11 34.72 4.69 -76.78
N VAL A 12 36.00 5.02 -76.55
CA VAL A 12 36.53 5.28 -75.21
C VAL A 12 36.40 6.78 -74.93
N PHE A 13 35.33 7.17 -74.22
CA PHE A 13 34.98 8.58 -74.02
C PHE A 13 36.10 9.44 -73.41
N PRO A 14 36.79 9.04 -72.32
CA PRO A 14 37.87 9.86 -71.77
C PRO A 14 39.03 10.09 -72.75
N LEU A 15 39.30 9.12 -73.62
CA LEU A 15 40.33 9.23 -74.66
C LEU A 15 39.91 10.22 -75.75
N GLU A 16 38.65 10.17 -76.19
CA GLU A 16 38.13 11.11 -77.19
C GLU A 16 38.04 12.54 -76.61
N PHE A 17 37.62 12.71 -75.35
CA PHE A 17 37.62 14.02 -74.69
C PHE A 17 39.02 14.63 -74.58
N LEU A 18 40.05 13.81 -74.28
CA LEU A 18 41.45 14.25 -74.31
C LEU A 18 41.89 14.75 -75.71
N GLN A 19 41.30 14.24 -76.80
CA GLN A 19 41.61 14.68 -78.18
C GLN A 19 40.78 15.87 -78.64
N LEU A 20 39.55 16.00 -78.12
CA LEU A 20 38.62 17.05 -78.51
C LEU A 20 38.97 18.40 -77.86
N PHE A 21 39.35 18.39 -76.59
CA PHE A 21 39.61 19.61 -75.82
C PHE A 21 41.08 20.05 -75.89
N LYS A 22 41.31 21.27 -76.35
CA LYS A 22 42.62 21.90 -76.48
C LYS A 22 42.87 22.87 -75.34
N ALA A 23 44.14 23.20 -75.11
CA ALA A 23 44.52 24.21 -74.11
C ALA A 23 43.84 25.58 -74.35
N SER A 24 43.50 25.90 -75.61
CA SER A 24 42.79 27.13 -75.99
C SER A 24 41.33 27.18 -75.53
N ASP A 25 40.74 26.05 -75.18
CA ASP A 25 39.32 25.95 -74.81
C ASP A 25 39.08 26.24 -73.32
N TYR A 26 40.16 26.50 -72.56
CA TYR A 26 40.12 26.77 -71.13
C TYR A 26 40.64 28.18 -70.83
N PRO A 27 40.02 28.90 -69.88
CA PRO A 27 40.46 30.22 -69.46
C PRO A 27 41.76 30.18 -68.64
N ASP A 28 42.07 29.05 -67.98
CA ASP A 28 43.25 28.85 -67.14
C ASP A 28 44.04 27.57 -67.52
N PRO A 29 45.36 27.65 -67.77
CA PRO A 29 46.22 26.48 -67.96
C PRO A 29 46.17 25.46 -66.82
N HIS A 30 45.92 25.88 -65.57
CA HIS A 30 45.78 24.96 -64.44
C HIS A 30 44.45 24.18 -64.48
N GLU A 31 43.37 24.78 -64.95
CA GLU A 31 42.10 24.09 -65.19
C GLU A 31 42.24 23.07 -66.32
N TYR A 32 42.96 23.41 -67.39
CA TYR A 32 43.27 22.47 -68.47
C TYR A 32 44.06 21.26 -67.97
N LYS A 33 45.14 21.47 -67.20
CA LYS A 33 45.92 20.38 -66.61
C LYS A 33 45.07 19.51 -65.67
N SER A 34 44.20 20.13 -64.87
CA SER A 34 43.29 19.43 -63.97
C SER A 34 42.22 18.62 -64.73
N CYS A 35 41.77 19.11 -65.88
CA CYS A 35 40.84 18.41 -66.76
C CYS A 35 41.50 17.18 -67.42
N GLN A 36 42.70 17.36 -68.00
CA GLN A 36 43.48 16.25 -68.55
C GLN A 36 43.75 15.17 -67.48
N SER A 37 44.16 15.59 -66.28
CA SER A 37 44.37 14.67 -65.16
C SER A 37 43.12 13.88 -64.81
N ARG A 38 41.93 14.49 -64.85
CA ARG A 38 40.66 13.78 -64.59
C ARG A 38 40.41 12.68 -65.63
N TYR A 39 40.53 12.98 -66.92
CA TYR A 39 40.32 11.96 -67.97
C TYR A 39 41.35 10.83 -67.92
N LEU A 40 42.61 11.13 -67.64
CA LEU A 40 43.66 10.11 -67.45
C LEU A 40 43.36 9.22 -66.25
N LYS A 41 42.88 9.77 -65.13
CA LYS A 41 42.43 8.99 -63.97
C LYS A 41 41.26 8.08 -64.29
N PHE A 42 40.32 8.51 -65.14
CA PHE A 42 39.23 7.64 -65.60
C PHE A 42 39.75 6.45 -66.42
N LEU A 43 40.71 6.69 -67.34
CA LEU A 43 41.35 5.61 -68.09
C LEU A 43 42.15 4.67 -67.18
N GLU A 44 42.85 5.22 -66.20
CA GLU A 44 43.60 4.46 -65.19
C GLU A 44 42.65 3.57 -64.36
N ALA A 45 41.56 4.15 -63.86
CA ALA A 45 40.54 3.45 -63.09
C ALA A 45 39.91 2.31 -63.89
N GLY A 46 39.48 2.56 -65.13
CA GLY A 46 38.73 1.58 -65.91
C GLY A 46 39.59 0.49 -66.53
N LEU A 47 40.79 0.83 -67.01
CA LEU A 47 41.61 -0.12 -67.79
C LEU A 47 42.72 -0.78 -66.96
N LEU A 48 43.13 -0.20 -65.84
CA LEU A 48 44.23 -0.71 -65.01
C LEU A 48 43.78 -1.23 -63.64
N PHE A 49 42.89 -0.51 -62.96
CA PHE A 49 42.45 -0.89 -61.61
C PHE A 49 41.21 -1.79 -61.61
N HIS A 50 40.22 -1.44 -62.43
CA HIS A 50 38.92 -2.12 -62.49
C HIS A 50 38.54 -2.55 -63.92
N PRO A 51 39.40 -3.27 -64.65
CA PRO A 51 39.01 -3.79 -65.96
C PRO A 51 38.06 -4.97 -65.82
N LEU A 52 37.07 -5.07 -66.71
CA LEU A 52 36.18 -6.23 -66.79
C LEU A 52 36.95 -7.54 -66.95
N VAL A 53 38.00 -7.53 -67.78
CA VAL A 53 38.89 -8.67 -67.98
C VAL A 53 40.18 -8.48 -67.16
N PRO A 54 40.47 -9.36 -66.18
CA PRO A 54 41.66 -9.24 -65.34
C PRO A 54 42.98 -9.16 -66.13
N LEU A 55 43.88 -8.26 -65.71
CA LEU A 55 45.18 -8.07 -66.36
C LEU A 55 46.18 -9.16 -65.94
N LYS A 56 47.02 -9.61 -66.89
CA LYS A 56 48.21 -10.41 -66.58
C LYS A 56 49.35 -9.48 -66.17
N LYS A 57 50.21 -9.89 -65.23
CA LYS A 57 51.36 -9.08 -64.78
C LYS A 57 52.34 -8.69 -65.91
N SER A 58 52.38 -9.48 -66.98
CA SER A 58 53.22 -9.29 -68.17
C SER A 58 52.53 -8.52 -69.31
N ASP A 59 51.37 -7.89 -69.06
CA ASP A 59 50.63 -7.18 -70.10
C ASP A 59 51.37 -5.89 -70.51
N ILE A 60 51.93 -5.92 -71.73
CA ILE A 60 52.77 -4.85 -72.29
C ILE A 60 51.94 -3.57 -72.48
N SER A 61 50.67 -3.69 -72.88
CA SER A 61 49.79 -2.53 -73.08
C SER A 61 49.43 -1.87 -71.76
N ALA A 62 49.24 -2.65 -70.69
CA ALA A 62 49.00 -2.11 -69.35
C ALA A 62 50.24 -1.41 -68.77
N GLN A 63 51.45 -1.97 -68.95
CA GLN A 63 52.69 -1.33 -68.52
C GLN A 63 52.93 -0.02 -69.28
N ARG A 64 52.74 -0.04 -70.60
CA ARG A 64 52.85 1.15 -71.45
C ARG A 64 51.86 2.24 -71.06
N LEU A 65 50.61 1.87 -70.72
CA LEU A 65 49.61 2.83 -70.25
C LEU A 65 50.03 3.49 -68.93
N ARG A 66 50.56 2.73 -67.96
CA ARG A 66 51.06 3.28 -66.68
C ARG A 66 52.20 4.27 -66.89
N GLU A 67 53.16 3.95 -67.74
CA GLU A 67 54.29 4.83 -68.05
C GLU A 67 53.82 6.15 -68.68
N LEU A 68 52.89 6.06 -69.63
CA LEU A 68 52.33 7.23 -70.32
C LEU A 68 51.51 8.11 -69.37
N ILE A 69 50.68 7.52 -68.49
CA ILE A 69 49.90 8.27 -67.49
C ILE A 69 50.84 8.93 -66.47
N HIS A 70 51.87 8.22 -65.99
CA HIS A 70 52.83 8.78 -65.04
C HIS A 70 53.59 9.97 -65.63
N GLY A 71 54.10 9.84 -66.87
CA GLY A 71 54.76 10.94 -67.57
C GLY A 71 53.85 12.15 -67.82
N ALA A 72 52.55 11.90 -68.03
CA ALA A 72 51.55 12.95 -68.25
C ALA A 72 51.20 13.77 -67.00
N TYR A 73 51.49 13.27 -65.79
CA TYR A 73 51.31 14.05 -64.55
C TYR A 73 52.41 15.11 -64.38
N ASP A 74 53.63 14.80 -64.84
CA ASP A 74 54.77 15.72 -64.79
C ASP A 74 54.70 16.76 -65.92
N ILE A 75 54.49 16.32 -67.17
CA ILE A 75 54.42 17.17 -68.37
C ILE A 75 53.05 16.99 -69.04
N PRO A 76 52.26 18.07 -69.26
CA PRO A 76 50.96 17.97 -69.94
C PRO A 76 51.07 17.31 -71.32
N LEU A 77 50.11 16.43 -71.66
CA LEU A 77 50.09 15.75 -72.95
C LEU A 77 49.80 16.74 -74.09
N GLU A 78 50.60 16.66 -75.15
CA GLU A 78 50.32 17.34 -76.41
C GLU A 78 49.14 16.63 -77.12
N THR A 79 47.96 17.26 -77.14
CA THR A 79 46.71 16.67 -77.66
C THR A 79 46.55 16.76 -79.18
N GLU A 80 47.59 17.15 -79.91
CA GLU A 80 47.56 17.13 -81.39
C GLU A 80 47.41 15.70 -81.91
N LYS A 81 46.52 15.52 -82.91
CA LYS A 81 46.04 14.21 -83.40
C LYS A 81 47.14 13.21 -83.82
N ASN A 82 48.39 13.64 -83.97
CA ASN A 82 49.52 12.84 -84.43
C ASN A 82 50.79 12.98 -83.56
N SER A 83 50.66 13.38 -82.28
CA SER A 83 51.82 13.40 -81.37
C SER A 83 52.18 11.96 -80.95
N GLY A 84 53.47 11.61 -80.94
CA GLY A 84 53.94 10.26 -80.59
C GLY A 84 53.42 9.73 -79.23
N PRO A 85 53.32 10.56 -78.17
CA PRO A 85 52.71 10.16 -76.90
C PRO A 85 51.20 9.87 -77.01
N MET A 86 50.45 10.64 -77.81
CA MET A 86 49.00 10.47 -77.96
C MET A 86 48.62 9.25 -78.82
N GLU A 87 49.40 8.94 -79.85
CA GLU A 87 49.26 7.69 -80.61
C GLU A 87 49.60 6.46 -79.76
N GLY A 88 50.64 6.57 -78.92
CA GLY A 88 51.00 5.54 -77.95
C GLY A 88 49.90 5.29 -76.91
N LEU A 89 49.29 6.37 -76.40
CA LEU A 89 48.17 6.31 -75.46
C LEU A 89 46.94 5.67 -76.12
N ARG A 90 46.55 6.15 -77.31
CA ARG A 90 45.40 5.61 -78.07
C ARG A 90 45.57 4.13 -78.37
N SER A 91 46.76 3.70 -78.81
CA SER A 91 47.03 2.28 -79.09
C SER A 91 46.91 1.42 -77.83
N ALA A 92 47.49 1.85 -76.70
CA ALA A 92 47.42 1.10 -75.44
C ALA A 92 45.98 1.03 -74.90
N VAL A 93 45.27 2.16 -74.89
CA VAL A 93 43.88 2.27 -74.43
C VAL A 93 42.94 1.41 -75.26
N MET A 94 42.97 1.52 -76.59
CA MET A 94 42.09 0.74 -77.46
C MET A 94 42.39 -0.77 -77.37
N THR A 95 43.66 -1.15 -77.19
CA THR A 95 44.03 -2.57 -76.99
C THR A 95 43.50 -3.13 -75.68
N LEU A 96 43.51 -2.33 -74.61
CA LEU A 96 42.99 -2.75 -73.30
C LEU A 96 41.47 -2.75 -73.26
N ALA A 97 40.83 -1.73 -73.84
CA ALA A 97 39.38 -1.60 -73.89
C ALA A 97 38.72 -2.64 -74.80
N GLY A 98 39.37 -3.06 -75.90
CA GLY A 98 38.83 -4.08 -76.82
C GLY A 98 38.99 -5.53 -76.36
N ARG A 99 39.34 -5.78 -75.09
CA ARG A 99 39.51 -7.14 -74.55
C ARG A 99 38.15 -7.71 -74.16
N SER A 100 37.65 -8.70 -74.90
CA SER A 100 36.40 -9.40 -74.53
C SER A 100 36.67 -10.77 -73.89
N LEU A 101 35.63 -11.32 -73.23
CA LEU A 101 35.62 -12.68 -72.68
C LEU A 101 35.34 -13.76 -73.74
N GLY A 102 35.05 -13.39 -75.00
CA GLY A 102 34.69 -14.30 -76.10
C GLY A 102 35.49 -14.08 -77.39
N GLU A 103 35.19 -14.82 -78.45
CA GLU A 103 35.92 -14.76 -79.74
C GLU A 103 35.51 -13.56 -80.64
N THR A 104 34.55 -12.74 -80.21
CA THR A 104 34.10 -11.54 -80.94
C THR A 104 34.82 -10.28 -80.47
N PHE A 105 35.45 -9.58 -81.42
CA PHE A 105 36.32 -8.40 -81.22
C PHE A 105 35.59 -7.04 -81.25
N ASP A 106 34.26 -7.01 -81.16
CA ASP A 106 33.45 -5.81 -81.51
C ASP A 106 32.90 -5.03 -80.30
N GLU A 107 33.23 -5.41 -79.06
CA GLU A 107 32.73 -4.76 -77.83
C GLU A 107 33.85 -4.02 -77.07
N CYS A 108 33.59 -2.77 -76.66
CA CYS A 108 34.54 -1.91 -75.94
C CYS A 108 34.22 -1.84 -74.44
N HIS A 109 35.10 -2.42 -73.63
CA HIS A 109 34.96 -2.59 -72.18
C HIS A 109 35.88 -1.63 -71.41
N TRP A 110 35.68 -0.32 -71.60
CA TRP A 110 36.52 0.69 -70.93
C TRP A 110 35.96 1.16 -69.57
N ALA A 111 34.67 0.98 -69.33
CA ALA A 111 33.95 1.53 -68.18
C ALA A 111 32.97 0.58 -67.50
N ASP A 112 32.84 -0.67 -67.94
CA ASP A 112 31.91 -1.67 -67.42
C ASP A 112 32.51 -2.60 -66.35
N GLY A 113 33.78 -2.40 -65.98
CA GLY A 113 34.38 -3.11 -64.86
C GLY A 113 33.99 -2.52 -63.49
N PHE A 114 33.77 -3.42 -62.52
CA PHE A 114 33.34 -3.10 -61.16
C PHE A 114 34.50 -2.63 -60.27
N PRO A 115 34.33 -1.58 -59.43
CA PRO A 115 33.12 -0.79 -59.16
C PRO A 115 33.03 0.54 -59.94
N LEU A 116 33.94 0.80 -60.89
CA LEU A 116 33.98 2.09 -61.60
C LEU A 116 32.67 2.35 -62.35
N ASN A 117 32.15 1.32 -62.99
CA ASN A 117 30.91 1.38 -63.76
C ASN A 117 29.71 1.89 -62.96
N LEU A 118 29.55 1.40 -61.72
CA LEU A 118 28.50 1.83 -60.80
C LEU A 118 28.67 3.26 -60.37
N HIS A 119 29.91 3.70 -60.12
CA HIS A 119 30.17 5.08 -59.72
C HIS A 119 29.84 6.09 -60.83
N ILE A 120 30.18 5.75 -62.08
CA ILE A 120 29.78 6.54 -63.25
C ILE A 120 28.27 6.58 -63.36
N TYR A 121 27.60 5.42 -63.28
CA TYR A 121 26.15 5.36 -63.41
C TYR A 121 25.41 6.07 -62.28
N GLN A 122 25.89 5.96 -61.04
CA GLN A 122 25.36 6.71 -59.90
C GLN A 122 25.45 8.22 -60.14
N THR A 123 26.56 8.70 -60.72
CA THR A 123 26.71 10.12 -61.07
C THR A 123 25.72 10.54 -62.17
N LEU A 124 25.43 9.65 -63.12
CA LEU A 124 24.45 9.92 -64.17
C LEU A 124 23.00 9.95 -63.64
N ILE A 125 22.68 9.13 -62.64
CA ILE A 125 21.36 9.13 -61.98
C ILE A 125 21.05 10.50 -61.36
N GLU A 126 22.04 11.28 -60.95
CA GLU A 126 21.81 12.64 -60.43
C GLU A 126 21.14 13.56 -61.47
N ALA A 127 21.20 13.25 -62.77
CA ALA A 127 20.46 13.99 -63.79
C ALA A 127 18.93 13.82 -63.70
N CYS A 128 18.45 12.84 -62.92
CA CYS A 128 17.03 12.65 -62.61
C CYS A 128 16.51 13.65 -61.58
N PHE A 129 17.38 14.46 -60.97
CA PHE A 129 17.03 15.37 -59.89
C PHE A 129 17.39 16.81 -60.26
N ASP A 130 16.55 17.75 -59.87
CA ASP A 130 16.79 19.17 -60.08
C ASP A 130 17.97 19.66 -59.21
N THR A 131 18.77 20.56 -59.76
CA THR A 131 19.98 21.05 -59.08
C THR A 131 19.71 22.05 -57.94
N GLU A 132 18.54 22.70 -57.92
CA GLU A 132 18.16 23.70 -56.93
C GLU A 132 17.43 23.09 -55.73
N ASP A 133 16.39 22.28 -55.97
CA ASP A 133 15.53 21.74 -54.91
C ASP A 133 15.70 20.23 -54.66
N GLY A 134 16.41 19.51 -55.53
CA GLY A 134 16.63 18.07 -55.40
C GLY A 134 15.39 17.22 -55.65
N ALA A 135 14.30 17.81 -56.16
CA ALA A 135 13.11 17.08 -56.55
C ALA A 135 13.36 16.28 -57.84
N VAL A 136 12.52 15.29 -58.12
CA VAL A 136 12.56 14.56 -59.38
C VAL A 136 12.14 15.47 -60.52
N VAL A 137 12.91 15.49 -61.61
CA VAL A 137 12.60 16.32 -62.79
C VAL A 137 11.30 15.89 -63.47
N ASP A 138 10.55 16.85 -64.02
CA ASP A 138 9.26 16.59 -64.70
C ASP A 138 9.42 15.61 -65.88
N GLU A 139 10.53 15.68 -66.63
CA GLU A 139 10.83 14.82 -67.78
C GLU A 139 11.61 13.54 -67.41
N ILE A 140 11.36 12.97 -66.23
CA ILE A 140 12.09 11.79 -65.72
C ILE A 140 12.11 10.62 -66.70
N ASP A 141 11.00 10.36 -67.41
CA ASP A 141 10.91 9.26 -68.38
C ASP A 141 11.91 9.46 -69.54
N GLU A 142 12.09 10.70 -70.02
CA GLU A 142 13.04 11.02 -71.09
C GLU A 142 14.49 10.89 -70.60
N VAL A 143 14.76 11.28 -69.35
CA VAL A 143 16.07 11.15 -68.72
C VAL A 143 16.42 9.67 -68.52
N VAL A 144 15.50 8.85 -68.01
CA VAL A 144 15.72 7.40 -67.84
C VAL A 144 15.95 6.72 -69.20
N ASP A 145 15.20 7.11 -70.24
CA ASP A 145 15.43 6.63 -71.61
C ASP A 145 16.84 6.97 -72.15
N LEU A 146 17.41 8.09 -71.72
CA LEU A 146 18.81 8.45 -72.02
C LEU A 146 19.80 7.62 -71.19
N LEU A 147 19.53 7.42 -69.90
CA LEU A 147 20.35 6.58 -69.02
C LEU A 147 20.41 5.13 -69.51
N MET A 148 19.29 4.57 -69.97
CA MET A 148 19.21 3.21 -70.53
C MET A 148 20.14 3.00 -71.71
N LYS A 149 20.43 4.04 -72.50
CA LYS A 149 21.39 3.95 -73.64
C LYS A 149 22.84 3.75 -73.17
N THR A 150 23.14 4.04 -71.91
CA THR A 150 24.48 3.86 -71.32
C THR A 150 24.70 2.47 -70.72
N TRP A 151 23.62 1.69 -70.54
CA TRP A 151 23.67 0.41 -69.82
C TRP A 151 24.63 -0.59 -70.43
N VAL A 152 24.65 -0.71 -71.76
CA VAL A 152 25.54 -1.61 -72.48
C VAL A 152 27.02 -1.25 -72.25
N ILE A 153 27.34 0.04 -72.17
CA ILE A 153 28.72 0.56 -72.01
C ILE A 153 29.21 0.41 -70.55
N LEU A 154 28.29 0.46 -69.59
CA LEU A 154 28.58 0.41 -68.16
C LEU A 154 28.29 -0.97 -67.54
N GLY A 155 27.83 -1.95 -68.32
CA GLY A 155 27.42 -3.25 -67.79
C GLY A 155 26.28 -3.15 -66.75
N ILE A 156 25.41 -2.13 -66.86
CA ILE A 156 24.28 -1.92 -65.96
C ILE A 156 23.07 -2.67 -66.48
N ASN A 157 22.32 -3.29 -65.59
CA ASN A 157 21.03 -3.92 -65.89
C ASN A 157 19.89 -3.22 -65.12
N GLN A 158 18.65 -3.60 -65.42
CA GLN A 158 17.47 -3.05 -64.74
C GLN A 158 17.57 -3.19 -63.21
N MET A 159 18.08 -4.31 -62.70
CA MET A 159 18.14 -4.59 -61.27
C MET A 159 19.09 -3.63 -60.55
N LEU A 160 20.29 -3.41 -61.11
CA LEU A 160 21.25 -2.43 -60.60
C LEU A 160 20.72 -1.01 -60.71
N HIS A 161 20.01 -0.67 -61.79
CA HIS A 161 19.35 0.63 -61.90
C HIS A 161 18.28 0.81 -60.82
N ASN A 162 17.41 -0.17 -60.61
CA ASN A 162 16.36 -0.11 -59.60
C ASN A 162 16.96 0.15 -58.21
N LEU A 163 18.04 -0.54 -57.88
CA LEU A 163 18.75 -0.41 -56.62
C LEU A 163 19.40 0.97 -56.44
N LEU A 164 20.15 1.44 -57.44
CA LEU A 164 20.81 2.74 -57.39
C LEU A 164 19.81 3.91 -57.42
N PHE A 165 18.70 3.76 -58.14
CA PHE A 165 17.64 4.75 -58.17
C PHE A 165 16.88 4.82 -56.84
N THR A 166 16.62 3.66 -56.20
CA THR A 166 16.10 3.62 -54.82
C THR A 166 17.01 4.36 -53.86
N TRP A 167 18.32 4.14 -53.96
CA TRP A 167 19.30 4.86 -53.14
C TRP A 167 19.28 6.36 -53.41
N ALA A 168 19.23 6.79 -54.67
CA ALA A 168 19.22 8.20 -55.03
C ALA A 168 17.96 8.91 -54.49
N LEU A 169 16.77 8.34 -54.71
CA LEU A 169 15.51 8.86 -54.17
C LEU A 169 15.55 8.99 -52.64
N PHE A 170 16.04 7.95 -51.96
CA PHE A 170 16.16 7.98 -50.51
C PHE A 170 17.21 8.98 -50.02
N ASN A 171 18.35 9.09 -50.70
CA ASN A 171 19.41 10.02 -50.34
C ASN A 171 18.96 11.47 -50.52
N HIS A 172 18.25 11.79 -51.61
CA HIS A 172 17.64 13.12 -51.82
C HIS A 172 16.58 13.45 -50.77
N PHE A 173 15.74 12.48 -50.36
CA PHE A 173 14.83 12.66 -49.22
C PHE A 173 15.57 13.00 -47.91
N VAL A 174 16.71 12.35 -47.66
CA VAL A 174 17.52 12.63 -46.47
C VAL A 174 18.18 14.01 -46.57
N MET A 175 18.69 14.39 -47.76
CA MET A 175 19.34 15.67 -48.02
C MET A 175 18.36 16.85 -47.98
N SER A 176 17.10 16.65 -48.35
CA SER A 176 16.03 17.66 -48.25
C SER A 176 15.57 17.93 -46.82
N GLY A 177 16.19 17.30 -45.82
CA GLY A 177 15.82 17.44 -44.41
C GLY A 177 14.53 16.71 -44.06
N GLN A 178 14.12 15.71 -44.85
CA GLN A 178 12.90 14.90 -44.67
C GLN A 178 11.59 15.66 -44.86
N VAL A 179 11.63 16.72 -45.68
CA VAL A 179 10.45 17.55 -45.95
C VAL A 179 9.65 16.99 -47.14
N ASP A 180 10.33 16.37 -48.10
CA ASP A 180 9.73 15.88 -49.34
C ASP A 180 9.20 14.44 -49.19
N ILE A 181 7.90 14.32 -48.95
CA ILE A 181 7.22 13.02 -48.82
C ILE A 181 7.08 12.30 -50.17
N GLU A 182 7.15 13.02 -51.29
CA GLU A 182 7.04 12.42 -52.63
C GLU A 182 8.31 11.63 -52.95
N LEU A 183 9.49 12.15 -52.61
CA LEU A 183 10.76 11.41 -52.69
C LEU A 183 10.75 10.15 -51.81
N LEU A 184 10.19 10.24 -50.60
CA LEU A 184 10.05 9.08 -49.70
C LEU A 184 9.11 8.02 -50.29
N SER A 185 7.96 8.44 -50.83
CA SER A 185 7.00 7.57 -51.52
C SER A 185 7.61 6.94 -52.77
N GLY A 186 8.37 7.71 -53.54
CA GLY A 186 9.13 7.23 -54.69
C GLY A 186 10.14 6.15 -54.30
N ALA A 187 10.93 6.40 -53.24
CA ALA A 187 11.87 5.42 -52.72
C ALA A 187 11.17 4.15 -52.21
N GLU A 188 10.03 4.29 -51.51
CA GLU A 188 9.22 3.15 -51.05
C GLU A 188 8.71 2.31 -52.23
N ASN A 189 8.17 2.95 -53.27
CA ASN A 189 7.68 2.28 -54.47
C ASN A 189 8.82 1.57 -55.21
N GLN A 190 9.95 2.24 -55.42
CA GLN A 190 11.09 1.66 -56.12
C GLN A 190 11.71 0.49 -55.34
N LEU A 191 11.73 0.57 -54.01
CA LEU A 191 12.19 -0.51 -53.14
C LEU A 191 11.34 -1.78 -53.32
N THR A 192 10.06 -1.67 -53.69
CA THR A 192 9.24 -2.86 -53.97
C THR A 192 9.74 -3.66 -55.18
N GLU A 193 10.31 -3.00 -56.19
CA GLU A 193 10.96 -3.66 -57.32
C GLU A 193 12.29 -4.28 -56.88
N VAL A 194 13.09 -3.58 -56.06
CA VAL A 194 14.33 -4.12 -55.47
C VAL A 194 14.07 -5.38 -54.63
N VAL A 195 12.97 -5.44 -53.88
CA VAL A 195 12.57 -6.63 -53.11
C VAL A 195 12.25 -7.81 -54.04
N LYS A 196 11.68 -7.58 -55.22
CA LYS A 196 11.43 -8.63 -56.22
C LYS A 196 12.76 -9.08 -56.85
N ASP A 197 13.60 -8.13 -57.20
CA ASP A 197 14.91 -8.34 -57.80
C ASP A 197 15.81 -9.20 -56.89
N ALA A 198 15.93 -8.83 -55.61
CA ALA A 198 16.70 -9.56 -54.60
C ALA A 198 16.30 -11.04 -54.44
N LYS A 199 15.04 -11.40 -54.71
CA LYS A 199 14.55 -12.79 -54.63
C LYS A 199 14.88 -13.64 -55.85
N THR A 200 15.22 -13.01 -56.97
CA THR A 200 15.36 -13.68 -58.27
C THR A 200 16.81 -13.85 -58.70
N THR A 201 17.67 -12.88 -58.42
CA THR A 201 19.08 -12.95 -58.81
C THR A 201 19.96 -13.64 -57.77
N LYS A 202 21.07 -14.21 -58.24
CA LYS A 202 22.16 -14.78 -57.43
C LYS A 202 23.52 -14.22 -57.84
N ASP A 203 23.51 -13.11 -58.56
CA ASP A 203 24.71 -12.44 -59.02
C ASP A 203 25.49 -11.89 -57.80
N PRO A 204 26.73 -12.36 -57.54
CA PRO A 204 27.52 -11.91 -56.40
C PRO A 204 27.74 -10.40 -56.38
N ASP A 205 28.00 -9.79 -57.54
CA ASP A 205 28.30 -8.36 -57.65
C ASP A 205 27.05 -7.52 -57.30
N TYR A 206 25.86 -8.01 -57.68
CA TYR A 206 24.59 -7.40 -57.26
C TYR A 206 24.34 -7.55 -55.77
N CYS A 207 24.55 -8.75 -55.21
CA CYS A 207 24.33 -9.03 -53.78
C CYS A 207 25.21 -8.17 -52.87
N ASP A 208 26.47 -7.92 -53.25
CA ASP A 208 27.39 -7.06 -52.49
C ASP A 208 26.91 -5.60 -52.46
N VAL A 209 26.47 -5.08 -53.62
CA VAL A 209 25.94 -3.70 -53.73
C VAL A 209 24.61 -3.57 -53.00
N LEU A 210 23.73 -4.55 -53.16
CA LEU A 210 22.43 -4.64 -52.47
C LEU A 210 22.63 -4.59 -50.97
N SER A 211 23.48 -5.47 -50.43
CA SER A 211 23.78 -5.53 -49.00
C SER A 211 24.31 -4.21 -48.47
N SER A 212 25.21 -3.54 -49.21
CA SER A 212 25.78 -2.25 -48.82
C SER A 212 24.74 -1.12 -48.77
N ILE A 213 23.96 -0.96 -49.84
CA ILE A 213 22.93 0.09 -49.96
C ILE A 213 21.80 -0.15 -48.95
N VAL A 214 21.26 -1.37 -48.91
CA VAL A 214 20.15 -1.73 -48.03
C VAL A 214 20.56 -1.63 -46.57
N SER A 215 21.78 -2.02 -46.20
CA SER A 215 22.29 -1.82 -44.83
C SER A 215 22.40 -0.35 -44.45
N SER A 216 22.80 0.52 -45.39
CA SER A 216 22.90 1.96 -45.17
C SER A 216 21.53 2.59 -44.93
N ILE A 217 20.55 2.26 -45.78
CA ILE A 217 19.15 2.70 -45.63
C ILE A 217 18.55 2.16 -44.32
N MET A 218 18.73 0.87 -44.03
CA MET A 218 18.24 0.24 -42.81
C MET A 218 18.85 0.90 -41.57
N CYS A 219 20.17 1.08 -41.52
CA CYS A 219 20.83 1.72 -40.38
C CYS A 219 20.30 3.14 -40.14
N TRP A 220 20.04 3.90 -41.20
CA TRP A 220 19.47 5.24 -41.08
C TRP A 220 18.03 5.21 -40.54
N THR A 221 17.18 4.36 -41.12
CA THR A 221 15.77 4.24 -40.70
C THR A 221 15.66 3.73 -39.27
N GLU A 222 16.45 2.73 -38.88
CA GLU A 222 16.46 2.16 -37.53
C GLU A 222 16.88 3.14 -36.46
N LYS A 223 17.88 4.00 -36.72
CA LYS A 223 18.28 5.03 -35.77
C LYS A 223 17.11 5.95 -35.39
N ARG A 224 16.19 6.20 -36.32
CA ARG A 224 14.99 7.03 -36.11
C ARG A 224 13.88 6.24 -35.43
N LEU A 225 13.65 4.99 -35.86
CA LEU A 225 12.58 4.15 -35.35
C LEU A 225 12.85 3.62 -33.93
N LEU A 226 14.10 3.35 -33.56
CA LEU A 226 14.48 2.93 -32.20
C LEU A 226 14.25 4.02 -31.14
N ALA A 227 14.07 5.28 -31.57
CA ALA A 227 13.78 6.44 -30.73
C ALA A 227 12.70 7.34 -31.39
N TYR A 228 11.64 6.73 -31.93
CA TYR A 228 10.61 7.48 -32.66
C TYR A 228 9.89 8.53 -31.80
N HIS A 229 9.83 8.36 -30.48
CA HIS A 229 9.26 9.36 -29.57
C HIS A 229 10.02 10.69 -29.57
N GLU A 230 11.34 10.63 -29.80
CA GLU A 230 12.21 11.81 -29.91
C GLU A 230 12.26 12.33 -31.35
N THR A 231 12.21 11.40 -32.32
CA THR A 231 12.43 11.71 -33.73
C THR A 231 11.19 12.29 -34.41
N PHE A 232 10.00 11.80 -34.04
CA PHE A 232 8.74 12.17 -34.67
C PHE A 232 7.84 12.96 -33.73
N ASN A 233 7.35 14.07 -34.25
CA ASN A 233 6.45 15.01 -33.62
C ASN A 233 5.27 15.31 -34.57
N PRO A 234 4.26 16.09 -34.14
CA PRO A 234 3.09 16.37 -34.99
C PRO A 234 3.40 17.02 -36.35
N SER A 235 4.58 17.63 -36.54
CA SER A 235 4.96 18.30 -37.80
C SER A 235 5.59 17.36 -38.84
N ASN A 236 6.09 16.18 -38.44
CA ASN A 236 6.77 15.25 -39.36
C ASN A 236 6.24 13.80 -39.24
N ILE A 237 5.11 13.61 -38.54
CA ILE A 237 4.53 12.28 -38.30
C ILE A 237 4.14 11.56 -39.59
N ASP A 238 3.78 12.31 -40.63
CA ASP A 238 3.37 11.75 -41.94
C ASP A 238 4.51 10.96 -42.61
N SER A 239 5.76 11.35 -42.37
CA SER A 239 6.95 10.64 -42.87
C SER A 239 7.21 9.30 -42.16
N MET A 240 6.68 9.12 -40.95
CA MET A 240 6.96 7.94 -40.13
C MET A 240 6.49 6.66 -40.83
N GLN A 241 5.33 6.69 -41.47
CA GLN A 241 4.79 5.52 -42.15
C GLN A 241 5.72 5.03 -43.28
N GLY A 242 6.18 5.93 -44.15
CA GLY A 242 7.11 5.58 -45.23
C GLY A 242 8.46 5.09 -44.69
N ILE A 243 8.97 5.72 -43.63
CA ILE A 243 10.22 5.30 -42.97
C ILE A 243 10.10 3.91 -42.35
N VAL A 244 8.98 3.57 -41.70
CA VAL A 244 8.73 2.20 -41.19
C VAL A 244 8.65 1.21 -42.36
N SER A 245 7.95 1.55 -43.44
CA SER A 245 7.80 0.69 -44.62
C SER A 245 9.15 0.34 -45.24
N ILE A 246 10.00 1.35 -45.47
CA ILE A 246 11.36 1.19 -46.00
C ILE A 246 12.22 0.40 -45.01
N GLY A 247 12.22 0.75 -43.72
CA GLY A 247 13.00 0.07 -42.69
C GLY A 247 12.65 -1.42 -42.55
N VAL A 248 11.36 -1.76 -42.59
CA VAL A 248 10.90 -3.16 -42.54
C VAL A 248 11.28 -3.91 -43.82
N SER A 249 11.13 -3.28 -44.98
CA SER A 249 11.44 -3.89 -46.29
C SER A 249 12.94 -4.16 -46.45
N THR A 250 13.78 -3.20 -46.05
CA THR A 250 15.25 -3.35 -46.06
C THR A 250 15.73 -4.42 -45.07
N ALA A 251 15.17 -4.44 -43.85
CA ALA A 251 15.45 -5.50 -42.88
C ALA A 251 15.04 -6.89 -43.39
N LYS A 252 13.93 -6.97 -44.13
CA LYS A 252 13.48 -8.23 -44.75
C LYS A 252 14.45 -8.74 -45.80
N ILE A 253 14.98 -7.87 -46.67
CA ILE A 253 15.99 -8.24 -47.68
C ILE A 253 17.22 -8.84 -47.00
N LEU A 254 17.77 -8.17 -45.98
CA LEU A 254 18.98 -8.61 -45.28
C LEU A 254 18.78 -9.90 -44.45
N ALA A 255 17.59 -10.10 -43.89
CA ALA A 255 17.27 -11.31 -43.14
C ALA A 255 17.14 -12.55 -44.04
N GLU A 256 16.72 -12.38 -45.31
CA GLU A 256 16.64 -13.46 -46.29
C GLU A 256 18.03 -13.89 -46.79
N ASP A 257 19.02 -12.98 -46.83
CA ASP A 257 20.40 -13.25 -47.29
C ASP A 257 21.25 -14.05 -46.27
N ILE A 258 20.93 -13.95 -44.98
CA ILE A 258 21.63 -14.65 -43.88
C ILE A 258 21.09 -16.10 -43.68
N SER A 259 19.92 -16.42 -44.22
CA SER A 259 19.20 -17.68 -43.97
C SER A 259 19.16 -18.61 -45.19
N HIS A 260 20.33 -19.10 -45.62
CA HIS A 260 20.39 -20.29 -46.49
C HIS A 260 20.15 -21.58 -45.70
N GLU A 261 18.93 -21.78 -45.17
CA GLU A 261 18.46 -23.13 -44.82
C GLU A 261 16.94 -23.24 -44.96
N TYR A 262 16.51 -24.33 -45.57
CA TYR A 262 15.19 -24.53 -46.17
C TYR A 262 14.07 -24.78 -45.12
N HIS A 263 12.86 -24.28 -45.47
CA HIS A 263 11.52 -24.68 -45.00
C HIS A 263 10.90 -24.06 -43.72
N ARG A 264 10.34 -22.83 -43.85
CA ARG A 264 8.97 -22.43 -43.41
C ARG A 264 8.65 -20.95 -43.75
N LYS A 265 8.74 -20.58 -45.04
CA LYS A 265 8.78 -19.17 -45.50
C LYS A 265 7.68 -18.24 -44.95
N ARG A 266 6.41 -18.63 -44.91
CA ARG A 266 5.33 -17.71 -44.52
C ARG A 266 5.24 -17.37 -43.03
N LYS A 267 5.48 -18.33 -42.12
CA LYS A 267 5.44 -18.05 -40.66
C LYS A 267 6.69 -17.31 -40.18
N GLN A 268 7.83 -17.54 -40.83
CA GLN A 268 9.09 -16.87 -40.51
C GLN A 268 9.08 -15.40 -40.94
N GLU A 269 8.59 -15.09 -42.15
CA GLU A 269 8.54 -13.72 -42.69
C GLU A 269 7.70 -12.77 -41.83
N THR A 270 6.50 -13.20 -41.43
CA THR A 270 5.62 -12.41 -40.56
C THR A 270 6.23 -12.21 -39.17
N HIS A 271 6.98 -13.20 -38.66
CA HIS A 271 7.67 -13.13 -37.36
C HIS A 271 8.84 -12.13 -37.36
N VAL A 272 9.60 -12.03 -38.45
CA VAL A 272 10.72 -11.05 -38.56
C VAL A 272 10.17 -9.63 -38.52
N VAL A 273 9.11 -9.33 -39.28
CA VAL A 273 8.47 -8.00 -39.28
C VAL A 273 7.91 -7.66 -37.90
N TYR A 274 7.15 -8.57 -37.28
CA TYR A 274 6.62 -8.36 -35.93
C TYR A 274 7.73 -8.11 -34.91
N SER A 275 8.72 -9.00 -34.83
CA SER A 275 9.81 -8.87 -33.86
C SER A 275 10.62 -7.57 -34.03
N ARG A 276 10.78 -7.08 -35.27
CA ARG A 276 11.53 -5.84 -35.53
C ARG A 276 10.75 -4.61 -35.08
N VAL A 277 9.48 -4.52 -35.45
CA VAL A 277 8.61 -3.40 -35.04
C VAL A 277 8.39 -3.40 -33.53
N GLU A 278 8.23 -4.58 -32.94
CA GLU A 278 8.17 -4.78 -31.50
C GLU A 278 9.45 -4.26 -30.81
N ASN A 279 10.63 -4.51 -31.38
CA ASN A 279 11.89 -3.94 -30.88
C ASN A 279 11.94 -2.40 -30.99
N TYR A 280 11.45 -1.81 -32.08
CA TYR A 280 11.35 -0.35 -32.22
C TYR A 280 10.46 0.26 -31.14
N ILE A 281 9.28 -0.33 -30.93
CA ILE A 281 8.34 0.05 -29.86
C ILE A 281 9.03 -0.04 -28.51
N ARG A 282 9.55 -1.20 -28.13
CA ARG A 282 10.17 -1.41 -26.81
C ARG A 282 11.36 -0.49 -26.58
N SER A 283 12.20 -0.26 -27.58
CA SER A 283 13.35 0.64 -27.48
C SER A 283 12.91 2.09 -27.27
N SER A 284 12.05 2.59 -28.16
CA SER A 284 11.59 3.97 -28.17
C SER A 284 10.82 4.32 -26.89
N VAL A 285 9.95 3.42 -26.44
CA VAL A 285 9.18 3.55 -25.19
C VAL A 285 10.09 3.57 -23.96
N ARG A 286 11.14 2.72 -23.92
CA ARG A 286 12.12 2.73 -22.82
C ARG A 286 12.89 4.04 -22.75
N THR A 287 13.30 4.57 -23.91
CA THR A 287 13.99 5.87 -23.97
C THR A 287 13.05 7.00 -23.51
N ALA A 288 11.81 7.02 -23.99
CA ALA A 288 10.81 8.01 -23.56
C ALA A 288 10.50 7.91 -22.05
N PHE A 289 10.46 6.69 -21.50
CA PHE A 289 10.32 6.48 -20.06
C PHE A 289 11.51 7.07 -19.28
N ALA A 290 12.74 6.83 -19.73
CA ALA A 290 13.94 7.37 -19.10
C ALA A 290 13.94 8.91 -19.08
N GLN A 291 13.53 9.55 -20.19
CA GLN A 291 13.38 11.01 -20.23
C GLN A 291 12.35 11.52 -19.21
N ARG A 292 11.20 10.86 -19.08
CA ARG A 292 10.16 11.24 -18.10
C ARG A 292 10.63 11.07 -16.66
N MET A 293 11.50 10.09 -16.40
CA MET A 293 12.15 9.91 -15.10
C MET A 293 13.09 11.07 -14.79
N GLU A 294 13.94 11.47 -15.73
CA GLU A 294 14.84 12.62 -15.56
C GLU A 294 14.07 13.94 -15.33
N GLU A 295 12.97 14.15 -16.07
CA GLU A 295 12.08 15.29 -15.87
C GLU A 295 11.47 15.28 -14.46
N ALA A 296 10.97 14.13 -13.99
CA ALA A 296 10.41 13.99 -12.65
C ALA A 296 11.46 14.20 -11.53
N ASP A 297 12.70 13.76 -11.74
CA ASP A 297 13.81 13.99 -10.81
C ASP A 297 14.23 15.47 -10.78
N SER A 298 14.19 16.16 -11.91
CA SER A 298 14.44 17.61 -11.95
C SER A 298 13.41 18.39 -11.13
N MET A 299 12.15 17.97 -11.17
CA MET A 299 11.04 18.56 -10.39
C MET A 299 11.20 18.35 -8.88
N ARG A 300 11.89 17.29 -8.44
CA ARG A 300 12.27 17.10 -7.03
C ARG A 300 13.24 18.20 -6.58
N SER A 301 14.22 18.50 -7.43
CA SER A 301 15.28 19.47 -7.13
C SER A 301 14.76 20.91 -7.06
N SER A 302 13.61 21.19 -7.70
CA SER A 302 12.92 22.49 -7.61
C SER A 302 12.01 22.64 -6.39
N GLY A 303 11.96 21.66 -5.48
CA GLY A 303 11.20 21.75 -4.23
C GLY A 303 9.72 21.40 -4.35
N ASN A 304 9.31 20.58 -5.32
CA ASN A 304 7.91 20.14 -5.41
C ASN A 304 7.51 19.27 -4.20
N PRO A 305 6.32 19.50 -3.61
CA PRO A 305 5.83 18.73 -2.46
C PRO A 305 5.28 17.34 -2.85
N ILE A 306 5.16 17.04 -4.14
CA ILE A 306 4.61 15.77 -4.64
C ILE A 306 5.75 14.75 -4.79
N PRO A 307 5.59 13.50 -4.31
CA PRO A 307 6.59 12.46 -4.51
C PRO A 307 6.91 12.21 -5.98
N VAL A 308 8.19 12.01 -6.30
CA VAL A 308 8.69 11.82 -7.68
C VAL A 308 7.96 10.69 -8.41
N LEU A 309 7.77 9.54 -7.77
CA LEU A 309 7.08 8.40 -8.39
C LEU A 309 5.60 8.68 -8.67
N SER A 310 4.96 9.57 -7.91
CA SER A 310 3.59 10.03 -8.22
C SER A 310 3.56 10.93 -9.45
N ILE A 311 4.58 11.78 -9.63
CA ILE A 311 4.74 12.62 -10.84
C ILE A 311 5.00 11.72 -12.05
N LEU A 312 5.95 10.78 -11.90
CA LEU A 312 6.28 9.81 -12.93
C LEU A 312 5.05 8.99 -13.33
N ALA A 313 4.27 8.48 -12.37
CA ALA A 313 3.07 7.69 -12.66
C ALA A 313 2.09 8.44 -13.59
N LYS A 314 1.84 9.73 -13.32
CA LYS A 314 1.01 10.58 -14.19
C LYS A 314 1.65 10.78 -15.56
N GLY A 315 2.95 11.10 -15.60
CA GLY A 315 3.69 11.27 -16.85
C GLY A 315 3.72 10.01 -17.72
N ILE A 316 3.72 8.82 -17.13
CA ILE A 316 3.61 7.54 -17.84
C ILE A 316 2.18 7.31 -18.34
N GLY A 317 1.15 7.67 -17.57
CA GLY A 317 -0.23 7.67 -18.03
C GLY A 317 -0.43 8.54 -19.28
N ASP A 318 0.13 9.75 -19.27
CA ASP A 318 0.08 10.66 -20.43
C ASP A 318 0.86 10.11 -21.63
N LEU A 319 2.01 9.47 -21.40
CA LEU A 319 2.80 8.81 -22.44
C LEU A 319 2.02 7.65 -23.08
N ALA A 320 1.33 6.84 -22.27
CA ALA A 320 0.47 5.74 -22.72
C ALA A 320 -0.68 6.23 -23.61
N ILE A 321 -1.32 7.33 -23.23
CA ILE A 321 -2.38 7.95 -24.04
C ILE A 321 -1.81 8.44 -25.38
N LYS A 322 -0.67 9.15 -25.35
CA LYS A 322 0.00 9.65 -26.56
C LYS A 322 0.38 8.53 -27.51
N GLU A 323 0.96 7.45 -26.98
CA GLU A 323 1.32 6.25 -27.75
C GLU A 323 0.10 5.67 -28.48
N LYS A 324 -0.99 5.41 -27.74
CA LYS A 324 -2.25 4.89 -28.28
C LYS A 324 -2.83 5.77 -29.39
N SER A 325 -2.77 7.10 -29.23
CA SER A 325 -3.42 8.02 -30.16
C SER A 325 -2.57 8.42 -31.39
N VAL A 326 -1.24 8.47 -31.24
CA VAL A 326 -0.35 9.03 -32.27
C VAL A 326 0.44 7.95 -33.01
N TYR A 327 1.15 7.09 -32.27
CA TYR A 327 2.16 6.20 -32.86
C TYR A 327 1.59 4.81 -33.17
N SER A 328 0.80 4.22 -32.26
CA SER A 328 0.20 2.90 -32.45
C SER A 328 -0.62 2.76 -33.74
N PRO A 329 -1.45 3.74 -34.17
CA PRO A 329 -2.24 3.60 -35.40
C PRO A 329 -1.37 3.41 -36.65
N ILE A 330 -0.15 3.97 -36.66
CA ILE A 330 0.82 3.83 -37.76
C ILE A 330 1.44 2.43 -37.69
N LEU A 331 1.94 2.05 -36.51
CA LEU A 331 2.66 0.79 -36.29
C LEU A 331 1.77 -0.46 -36.40
N ASN A 332 0.46 -0.31 -36.17
CA ASN A 332 -0.53 -1.40 -36.30
C ASN A 332 -0.60 -2.02 -37.70
N LYS A 333 -0.13 -1.31 -38.74
CA LYS A 333 0.02 -1.87 -40.11
C LYS A 333 1.01 -3.02 -40.18
N TRP A 334 2.03 -3.01 -39.31
CA TRP A 334 3.08 -4.03 -39.27
C TRP A 334 3.05 -4.88 -38.01
N HIS A 335 2.39 -4.45 -36.92
CA HIS A 335 2.26 -5.22 -35.69
C HIS A 335 0.86 -5.00 -35.07
N PRO A 336 -0.07 -5.98 -35.12
CA PRO A 336 -1.48 -5.77 -34.77
C PRO A 336 -1.74 -5.40 -33.30
N LEU A 337 -0.76 -5.64 -32.41
CA LEU A 337 -0.82 -5.33 -30.98
C LEU A 337 0.20 -4.24 -30.58
N ALA A 338 0.44 -3.24 -31.44
CA ALA A 338 1.49 -2.25 -31.20
C ALA A 338 1.26 -1.46 -29.89
N THR A 339 0.03 -1.02 -29.64
CA THR A 339 -0.34 -0.35 -28.38
C THR A 339 -0.05 -1.27 -27.20
N SER A 340 -0.55 -2.51 -27.25
CA SER A 340 -0.40 -3.44 -26.13
C SER A 340 1.08 -3.73 -25.80
N VAL A 341 1.96 -3.84 -26.79
CA VAL A 341 3.43 -3.99 -26.59
C VAL A 341 4.02 -2.76 -25.89
N ALA A 342 3.65 -1.56 -26.34
CA ALA A 342 4.15 -0.32 -25.76
C ALA A 342 3.70 -0.17 -24.30
N ILE A 343 2.42 -0.40 -24.02
CA ILE A 343 1.85 -0.30 -22.68
C ILE A 343 2.43 -1.35 -21.73
N THR A 344 2.61 -2.60 -22.20
CA THR A 344 3.28 -3.66 -21.42
C THR A 344 4.71 -3.27 -21.07
N THR A 345 5.40 -2.58 -21.98
CA THR A 345 6.76 -2.08 -21.74
C THR A 345 6.77 -0.95 -20.71
N LEU A 346 5.87 0.04 -20.82
CA LEU A 346 5.72 1.11 -19.83
C LEU A 346 5.41 0.54 -18.44
N HIS A 347 4.51 -0.43 -18.39
CA HIS A 347 4.14 -1.12 -17.16
C HIS A 347 5.35 -1.84 -16.53
N SER A 348 6.14 -2.57 -17.33
CA SER A 348 7.35 -3.23 -16.84
C SER A 348 8.39 -2.22 -16.32
N CYS A 349 8.60 -1.11 -17.03
CA CYS A 349 9.53 -0.06 -16.62
C CYS A 349 9.12 0.56 -15.28
N PHE A 350 7.87 1.03 -15.16
CA PHE A 350 7.37 1.59 -13.90
C PHE A 350 7.30 0.54 -12.78
N GLY A 351 6.95 -0.70 -13.12
CA GLY A 351 6.92 -1.85 -12.23
C GLY A 351 8.26 -2.11 -11.54
N ASN A 352 9.37 -1.93 -12.24
CA ASN A 352 10.71 -2.07 -11.65
C ASN A 352 10.98 -0.97 -10.60
N GLU A 353 10.59 0.27 -10.89
CA GLU A 353 10.76 1.42 -9.98
C GLU A 353 9.90 1.30 -8.74
N ILE A 354 8.60 1.00 -8.90
CA ILE A 354 7.69 0.85 -7.77
C ILE A 354 8.08 -0.35 -6.90
N LYS A 355 8.60 -1.42 -7.48
CA LYS A 355 9.11 -2.59 -6.73
C LYS A 355 10.33 -2.22 -5.88
N GLN A 356 11.26 -1.44 -6.42
CA GLN A 356 12.42 -0.94 -5.64
C GLN A 356 11.97 -0.01 -4.52
N PHE A 357 10.99 0.87 -4.79
CA PHE A 357 10.40 1.74 -3.79
C PHE A 357 9.76 0.93 -2.65
N ILE A 358 8.90 -0.05 -2.98
CA ILE A 358 8.22 -0.93 -2.02
C ILE A 358 9.23 -1.68 -1.15
N ALA A 359 10.32 -2.20 -1.73
CA ALA A 359 11.35 -2.91 -0.98
C ALA A 359 12.06 -2.05 0.07
N GLY A 360 12.08 -0.72 -0.11
CA GLY A 360 12.65 0.24 0.84
C GLY A 360 11.67 0.79 1.89
N LEU A 361 10.39 0.41 1.84
CA LEU A 361 9.36 0.94 2.75
C LEU A 361 9.45 0.31 4.14
N ILE A 362 9.54 1.16 5.17
CA ILE A 362 9.55 0.74 6.59
C ILE A 362 8.28 1.23 7.31
N GLU A 363 7.77 2.41 6.95
CA GLU A 363 6.66 3.07 7.63
C GLU A 363 5.65 3.66 6.65
N LEU A 364 4.39 3.76 7.08
CA LEU A 364 3.33 4.43 6.34
C LEU A 364 3.37 5.94 6.59
N THR A 365 3.68 6.69 5.54
CA THR A 365 3.62 8.16 5.50
C THR A 365 2.63 8.64 4.44
N PRO A 366 2.12 9.89 4.51
CA PRO A 366 1.25 10.45 3.47
C PRO A 366 1.86 10.35 2.07
N ASP A 367 3.16 10.59 1.94
CA ASP A 367 3.89 10.49 0.67
C ASP A 367 3.91 9.06 0.12
N THR A 368 4.20 8.08 0.98
CA THR A 368 4.21 6.66 0.56
C THR A 368 2.82 6.18 0.15
N ALA A 369 1.77 6.61 0.86
CA ALA A 369 0.40 6.28 0.52
C ALA A 369 -0.02 6.94 -0.80
N GLN A 370 0.39 8.18 -1.06
CA GLN A 370 0.17 8.88 -2.32
C GLN A 370 0.88 8.18 -3.49
N VAL A 371 2.12 7.72 -3.33
CA VAL A 371 2.85 6.96 -4.36
C VAL A 371 2.13 5.66 -4.70
N LEU A 372 1.77 4.87 -3.69
CA LEU A 372 1.11 3.57 -3.90
C LEU A 372 -0.29 3.74 -4.53
N LYS A 373 -1.02 4.80 -4.17
CA LYS A 373 -2.33 5.12 -4.77
C LYS A 373 -2.20 5.49 -6.25
N GLU A 374 -1.25 6.35 -6.61
CA GLU A 374 -1.04 6.72 -8.02
C GLU A 374 -0.51 5.53 -8.84
N ALA A 375 0.29 4.64 -8.23
CA ALA A 375 0.74 3.40 -8.86
C ALA A 375 -0.41 2.42 -9.15
N ASP A 376 -1.32 2.20 -8.18
CA ASP A 376 -2.53 1.39 -8.36
C ASP A 376 -3.45 1.95 -9.45
N LYS A 377 -3.63 3.27 -9.47
CA LYS A 377 -4.39 3.94 -10.52
C LYS A 377 -3.74 3.73 -11.90
N LEU A 378 -2.43 3.98 -12.01
CA LEU A 378 -1.70 3.80 -13.26
C LEU A 378 -1.83 2.36 -13.77
N GLU A 379 -1.64 1.36 -12.91
CA GLU A 379 -1.80 -0.04 -13.29
C GLU A 379 -3.17 -0.32 -13.90
N LYS A 380 -4.25 0.11 -13.22
CA LYS A 380 -5.63 -0.04 -13.71
C LYS A 380 -5.85 0.64 -15.06
N ASP A 381 -5.31 1.84 -15.23
CA ASP A 381 -5.41 2.60 -16.48
C ASP A 381 -4.65 1.90 -17.63
N LEU A 382 -3.42 1.42 -17.39
CA LEU A 382 -2.61 0.69 -18.38
C LEU A 382 -3.24 -0.65 -18.76
N VAL A 383 -3.68 -1.45 -17.78
CA VAL A 383 -4.35 -2.73 -18.03
C VAL A 383 -5.62 -2.52 -18.84
N LYS A 384 -6.40 -1.49 -18.54
CA LYS A 384 -7.61 -1.14 -19.31
C LYS A 384 -7.27 -0.86 -20.78
N ILE A 385 -6.20 -0.12 -21.05
CA ILE A 385 -5.77 0.15 -22.44
C ILE A 385 -5.42 -1.14 -23.19
N VAL A 386 -4.68 -2.06 -22.55
CA VAL A 386 -4.29 -3.36 -23.17
C VAL A 386 -5.53 -4.22 -23.45
N VAL A 387 -6.48 -4.27 -22.52
CA VAL A 387 -7.72 -5.03 -22.69
C VAL A 387 -8.55 -4.45 -23.85
N GLU A 388 -8.64 -3.13 -23.97
CA GLU A 388 -9.35 -2.47 -25.08
C GLU A 388 -8.70 -2.69 -26.44
N ASP A 389 -7.36 -2.71 -26.51
CA ASP A 389 -6.59 -2.88 -27.76
C ASP A 389 -6.58 -4.34 -28.25
N SER A 390 -6.76 -5.31 -27.35
CA SER A 390 -6.61 -6.73 -27.65
C SER A 390 -7.94 -7.47 -27.90
N VAL A 391 -9.06 -6.76 -27.96
CA VAL A 391 -10.41 -7.33 -28.19
C VAL A 391 -10.48 -8.18 -29.46
N ASP A 392 -9.79 -7.75 -30.52
CA ASP A 392 -9.81 -8.40 -31.83
C ASP A 392 -8.68 -9.45 -32.02
N SER A 393 -7.92 -9.76 -30.96
CA SER A 393 -6.81 -10.72 -31.02
C SER A 393 -7.22 -12.16 -30.69
N ASP A 394 -6.58 -13.15 -31.32
CA ASP A 394 -6.88 -14.59 -31.13
C ASP A 394 -6.78 -15.07 -29.66
N ASP A 395 -5.93 -14.45 -28.86
CA ASP A 395 -5.73 -14.76 -27.43
C ASP A 395 -6.41 -13.74 -26.50
N GLY A 396 -7.12 -12.74 -27.04
CA GLY A 396 -7.76 -11.66 -26.27
C GLY A 396 -6.77 -10.92 -25.35
N GLY A 397 -5.51 -10.78 -25.77
CA GLY A 397 -4.44 -10.11 -25.00
C GLY A 397 -3.90 -10.87 -23.79
N LYS A 398 -4.31 -12.13 -23.54
CA LYS A 398 -3.93 -12.87 -22.31
C LYS A 398 -2.42 -13.05 -22.16
N SER A 399 -1.70 -13.33 -23.25
CA SER A 399 -0.24 -13.44 -23.26
C SER A 399 0.46 -12.17 -22.78
N LEU A 400 0.03 -10.99 -23.25
CA LEU A 400 0.58 -9.70 -22.84
C LEU A 400 0.17 -9.32 -21.41
N ILE A 401 -1.07 -9.60 -21.02
CA ILE A 401 -1.52 -9.39 -19.63
C ILE A 401 -0.71 -10.26 -18.65
N ARG A 402 -0.27 -11.46 -19.05
CA ARG A 402 0.63 -12.29 -18.23
C ARG A 402 2.03 -11.68 -18.05
N GLU A 403 2.49 -10.84 -18.97
CA GLU A 403 3.74 -10.08 -18.82
C GLU A 403 3.59 -8.92 -17.83
N MET A 404 2.36 -8.41 -17.65
CA MET A 404 2.02 -7.36 -16.67
C MET A 404 1.81 -7.95 -15.27
N LEU A 405 2.91 -8.29 -14.60
CA LEU A 405 2.87 -8.73 -13.21
C LEU A 405 2.34 -7.61 -12.29
N PRO A 406 1.30 -7.86 -11.47
CA PRO A 406 0.71 -6.81 -10.64
C PRO A 406 1.73 -6.13 -9.73
N TYR A 407 1.61 -4.82 -9.56
CA TYR A 407 2.42 -4.01 -8.65
C TYR A 407 2.14 -4.31 -7.17
N GLU A 408 1.00 -4.95 -6.87
CA GLU A 408 0.53 -5.28 -5.51
C GLU A 408 0.38 -4.06 -4.58
N ALA A 409 0.25 -2.85 -5.15
CA ALA A 409 0.26 -1.60 -4.38
C ALA A 409 -0.86 -1.56 -3.34
N GLU A 410 -2.07 -2.03 -3.66
CA GLU A 410 -3.20 -2.10 -2.72
C GLU A 410 -2.93 -3.05 -1.54
N ASN A 411 -2.31 -4.22 -1.80
CA ASN A 411 -1.93 -5.17 -0.76
C ASN A 411 -0.83 -4.59 0.16
N VAL A 412 0.15 -3.89 -0.42
CA VAL A 412 1.19 -3.19 0.35
C VAL A 412 0.58 -2.11 1.22
N ILE A 413 -0.33 -1.27 0.69
CA ILE A 413 -1.07 -0.27 1.47
C ILE A 413 -1.80 -0.93 2.64
N ALA A 414 -2.55 -2.01 2.39
CA ALA A 414 -3.31 -2.70 3.43
C ALA A 414 -2.41 -3.22 4.56
N ASN A 415 -1.25 -3.81 4.22
CA ASN A 415 -0.29 -4.32 5.20
C ASN A 415 0.38 -3.19 5.99
N LEU A 416 0.74 -2.09 5.34
CA LEU A 416 1.31 -0.91 5.99
C LEU A 416 0.32 -0.24 6.96
N VAL A 417 -0.95 -0.14 6.58
CA VAL A 417 -2.00 0.39 7.46
C VAL A 417 -2.19 -0.52 8.67
N LYS A 418 -2.19 -1.85 8.49
CA LYS A 418 -2.26 -2.81 9.62
C LYS A 418 -1.08 -2.66 10.58
N ALA A 419 0.12 -2.51 10.05
CA ALA A 419 1.32 -2.27 10.86
C ALA A 419 1.22 -0.95 11.62
N TRP A 420 0.80 0.12 10.96
CA TRP A 420 0.57 1.44 11.55
C TRP A 420 -0.47 1.36 12.68
N VAL A 421 -1.63 0.73 12.45
CA VAL A 421 -2.68 0.55 13.47
C VAL A 421 -2.12 -0.17 14.69
N LYS A 422 -1.40 -1.28 14.48
CA LYS A 422 -0.78 -2.05 15.56
C LYS A 422 0.19 -1.20 16.37
N GLU A 423 1.06 -0.44 15.72
CA GLU A 423 2.04 0.43 16.39
C GLU A 423 1.34 1.47 17.29
N HIS A 424 0.32 2.17 16.78
CA HIS A 424 -0.39 3.19 17.57
C HIS A 424 -1.18 2.58 18.73
N VAL A 425 -1.80 1.42 18.53
CA VAL A 425 -2.50 0.67 19.58
C VAL A 425 -1.51 0.23 20.66
N ASP A 426 -0.37 -0.35 20.30
CA ASP A 426 0.65 -0.79 21.26
C ASP A 426 1.28 0.40 22.00
N ARG A 427 1.51 1.52 21.30
CA ARG A 427 2.03 2.77 21.87
C ARG A 427 1.07 3.37 22.89
N LEU A 428 -0.24 3.39 22.60
CA LEU A 428 -1.27 3.84 23.54
C LEU A 428 -1.31 2.93 24.77
N LYS A 429 -1.25 1.61 24.60
CA LYS A 429 -1.21 0.66 25.72
C LYS A 429 0.00 0.90 26.63
N GLY A 430 1.19 1.07 26.06
CA GLY A 430 2.40 1.39 26.82
C GLY A 430 2.32 2.75 27.51
N TRP A 431 1.66 3.73 26.88
CA TRP A 431 1.37 5.02 27.52
C TRP A 431 0.41 4.88 28.71
N ILE A 432 -0.65 4.06 28.58
CA ILE A 432 -1.61 3.77 29.66
C ILE A 432 -0.88 3.16 30.87
N ASP A 433 -0.04 2.16 30.66
CA ASP A 433 0.70 1.49 31.75
C ASP A 433 1.59 2.47 32.53
N ARG A 434 2.33 3.34 31.82
CA ARG A 434 3.20 4.34 32.47
C ARG A 434 2.41 5.40 33.23
N ASN A 435 1.32 5.90 32.66
CA ASN A 435 0.57 7.00 33.27
C ASN A 435 -0.28 6.54 34.46
N LEU A 436 -0.87 5.34 34.41
CA LEU A 436 -1.65 4.81 35.53
C LEU A 436 -0.79 4.55 36.76
N GLN A 437 0.49 4.21 36.60
CA GLN A 437 1.44 4.06 37.71
C GLN A 437 1.79 5.40 38.39
N GLN A 438 1.72 6.51 37.66
CA GLN A 438 2.04 7.84 38.14
C GLN A 438 0.83 8.57 38.74
N GLU A 439 -0.38 8.02 38.59
CA GLU A 439 -1.61 8.65 39.02
C GLU A 439 -1.77 8.60 40.56
N THR A 440 -2.01 9.76 41.16
CA THR A 440 -2.11 9.92 42.63
C THR A 440 -3.53 9.77 43.17
N TRP A 441 -4.55 9.74 42.30
CA TRP A 441 -5.97 9.59 42.65
C TRP A 441 -6.51 10.66 43.62
N ASN A 442 -6.00 11.89 43.56
CA ASN A 442 -6.41 12.97 44.45
C ASN A 442 -7.68 13.69 43.92
N PRO A 443 -8.76 13.82 44.72
CA PRO A 443 -9.97 14.50 44.30
C PRO A 443 -9.77 15.98 43.94
N LYS A 444 -8.73 16.67 44.43
CA LYS A 444 -8.52 18.10 44.17
C LYS A 444 -7.96 18.44 42.78
N ASN A 445 -7.72 17.44 41.93
CA ASN A 445 -7.02 17.65 40.65
C ASN A 445 -7.88 18.39 39.59
N ASN A 446 -9.21 18.32 39.63
CA ASN A 446 -10.08 19.06 38.71
C ASN A 446 -11.49 19.31 39.29
N ARG A 447 -12.27 20.20 38.66
CA ARG A 447 -13.62 20.59 39.11
C ARG A 447 -14.64 19.44 39.19
N LYS A 448 -14.38 18.31 38.50
CA LYS A 448 -15.26 17.14 38.41
C LYS A 448 -14.69 15.89 39.11
N ASN A 449 -13.57 16.04 39.84
CA ASN A 449 -12.86 15.03 40.62
C ASN A 449 -12.60 13.68 39.88
N PHE A 450 -12.12 13.70 38.64
CA PHE A 450 -11.64 12.50 37.91
C PHE A 450 -10.16 12.63 37.50
N ALA A 451 -9.51 11.55 37.10
CA ALA A 451 -8.09 11.55 36.77
C ALA A 451 -7.77 12.31 35.47
N PRO A 452 -6.74 13.18 35.42
CA PRO A 452 -6.34 13.88 34.19
C PRO A 452 -5.85 12.93 33.09
N SER A 453 -5.37 11.74 33.47
CA SER A 453 -4.97 10.68 32.54
C SER A 453 -6.10 10.21 31.62
N SER A 454 -7.37 10.22 32.05
CA SER A 454 -8.48 9.85 31.17
C SER A 454 -8.75 10.87 30.07
N VAL A 455 -8.59 12.17 30.35
CA VAL A 455 -8.77 13.22 29.33
C VAL A 455 -7.70 13.10 28.26
N LYS A 456 -6.44 12.97 28.68
CA LYS A 456 -5.31 12.78 27.75
C LYS A 456 -5.46 11.51 26.92
N MET A 457 -5.93 10.41 27.52
CA MET A 457 -6.22 9.17 26.80
C MET A 457 -7.25 9.41 25.68
N MET A 458 -8.38 10.05 25.99
CA MET A 458 -9.41 10.35 24.98
C MET A 458 -8.89 11.30 23.89
N GLN A 459 -8.03 12.25 24.23
CA GLN A 459 -7.37 13.13 23.25
C GLN A 459 -6.43 12.36 22.32
N ILE A 460 -5.55 11.50 22.85
CA ILE A 460 -4.65 10.66 22.04
C ILE A 460 -5.46 9.76 21.10
N ILE A 461 -6.58 9.21 21.57
CA ILE A 461 -7.47 8.39 20.74
C ILE A 461 -8.09 9.21 19.60
N ASP A 462 -8.58 10.42 19.88
CA ASP A 462 -9.11 11.35 18.88
C ASP A 462 -8.03 11.72 17.83
N GLU A 463 -6.81 12.00 18.28
CA GLU A 463 -5.64 12.27 17.42
C GLU A 463 -5.28 11.08 16.51
N ILE A 464 -5.33 9.85 17.04
CA ILE A 464 -5.09 8.63 16.24
C ILE A 464 -6.16 8.49 15.14
N TYR A 465 -7.44 8.73 15.46
CA TYR A 465 -8.50 8.70 14.44
C TYR A 465 -8.32 9.79 13.38
N GLN A 466 -8.00 11.02 13.79
CA GLN A 466 -7.73 12.11 12.85
C GLN A 466 -6.56 11.76 11.91
N ALA A 467 -5.46 11.24 12.45
CA ALA A 467 -4.32 10.82 11.66
C ALA A 467 -4.67 9.67 10.71
N PHE A 468 -5.47 8.69 11.16
CA PHE A 468 -5.94 7.59 10.33
C PHE A 468 -6.75 8.11 9.12
N PHE A 469 -7.75 8.97 9.34
CA PHE A 469 -8.60 9.47 8.26
C PHE A 469 -7.90 10.49 7.33
N GLN A 470 -6.76 11.05 7.73
CA GLN A 470 -5.91 11.88 6.86
C GLN A 470 -5.05 11.05 5.89
N LEU A 471 -4.91 9.74 6.09
CA LEU A 471 -4.16 8.89 5.17
C LEU A 471 -4.88 8.82 3.81
N PRO A 472 -4.18 9.02 2.68
CA PRO A 472 -4.79 9.00 1.34
C PRO A 472 -5.05 7.56 0.85
N ILE A 473 -5.78 6.76 1.64
CA ILE A 473 -6.12 5.36 1.35
C ILE A 473 -7.60 5.24 0.94
N THR A 474 -7.94 4.21 0.17
CA THR A 474 -9.31 3.93 -0.28
C THR A 474 -10.07 2.98 0.67
N MET A 475 -9.37 2.25 1.52
CA MET A 475 -9.92 1.16 2.35
C MET A 475 -10.30 1.58 3.78
N HIS A 476 -10.58 2.87 4.01
CA HIS A 476 -10.89 3.41 5.34
C HIS A 476 -12.02 2.64 6.02
N SER A 477 -13.13 2.39 5.32
CA SER A 477 -14.29 1.66 5.84
C SER A 477 -13.96 0.22 6.27
N THR A 478 -13.08 -0.46 5.53
CA THR A 478 -12.67 -1.85 5.84
C THR A 478 -11.70 -1.92 7.02
N LEU A 479 -10.74 -1.00 7.10
CA LEU A 479 -9.66 -1.05 8.10
C LEU A 479 -10.01 -0.34 9.41
N HIS A 480 -11.05 0.50 9.44
CA HIS A 480 -11.48 1.18 10.68
C HIS A 480 -11.86 0.20 11.79
N SER A 481 -12.41 -0.97 11.44
CA SER A 481 -12.87 -1.97 12.43
C SER A 481 -11.69 -2.53 13.23
N GLU A 482 -10.54 -2.75 12.59
CA GLU A 482 -9.32 -3.22 13.27
C GLU A 482 -8.79 -2.15 14.24
N LEU A 483 -8.77 -0.89 13.83
CA LEU A 483 -8.38 0.23 14.68
C LEU A 483 -9.33 0.39 15.89
N THR A 484 -10.63 0.42 15.64
CA THR A 484 -11.65 0.52 16.70
C THR A 484 -11.57 -0.65 17.68
N THR A 485 -11.40 -1.88 17.18
CA THR A 485 -11.23 -3.06 18.04
C THR A 485 -9.95 -2.96 18.90
N GLY A 486 -8.84 -2.48 18.33
CA GLY A 486 -7.58 -2.29 19.05
C GLY A 486 -7.70 -1.23 20.16
N LEU A 487 -8.33 -0.10 19.86
CA LEU A 487 -8.55 0.99 20.81
C LEU A 487 -9.59 0.62 21.88
N ASP A 488 -10.67 -0.08 21.52
CA ASP A 488 -11.68 -0.60 22.46
C ASP A 488 -11.04 -1.56 23.47
N ARG A 489 -10.12 -2.44 23.04
CA ARG A 489 -9.34 -3.28 23.95
C ARG A 489 -8.42 -2.48 24.86
N ASN A 490 -7.82 -1.38 24.40
CA ASN A 490 -6.97 -0.52 25.23
C ASN A 490 -7.77 0.22 26.31
N ILE A 491 -8.96 0.72 25.97
CA ILE A 491 -9.84 1.38 26.94
C ILE A 491 -10.41 0.35 27.93
N GLN A 492 -10.80 -0.85 27.46
CA GLN A 492 -11.14 -1.98 28.32
C GLN A 492 -10.00 -2.31 29.29
N TYR A 493 -8.77 -2.37 28.79
CA TYR A 493 -7.57 -2.62 29.59
C TYR A 493 -7.37 -1.52 30.64
N PHE A 494 -7.49 -0.25 30.25
CA PHE A 494 -7.47 0.89 31.17
C PHE A 494 -8.51 0.73 32.29
N ALA A 495 -9.78 0.43 31.94
CA ALA A 495 -10.84 0.21 32.92
C ALA A 495 -10.56 -0.97 33.85
N SER A 496 -9.93 -2.03 33.34
CA SER A 496 -9.53 -3.20 34.14
C SER A 496 -8.43 -2.84 35.16
N LYS A 497 -7.43 -2.06 34.74
CA LYS A 497 -6.30 -1.64 35.59
C LYS A 497 -6.72 -0.71 36.71
N LEU A 498 -7.68 0.18 36.48
CA LEU A 498 -8.24 1.07 37.51
C LEU A 498 -8.77 0.33 38.75
N LYS A 499 -9.20 -0.92 38.58
CA LYS A 499 -9.73 -1.74 39.68
C LYS A 499 -8.64 -2.41 40.52
N THR A 500 -7.45 -2.58 39.95
CA THR A 500 -6.38 -3.31 40.62
C THR A 500 -5.96 -2.57 41.90
N GLY A 501 -5.81 -3.30 43.01
CA GLY A 501 -5.48 -2.71 44.33
C GLY A 501 -6.64 -2.06 45.10
N CYS A 502 -7.90 -2.15 44.64
CA CYS A 502 -9.06 -1.67 45.43
C CYS A 502 -9.58 -2.71 46.44
N GLY A 503 -9.33 -4.00 46.22
CA GLY A 503 -9.91 -5.12 46.99
C GLY A 503 -11.19 -5.66 46.35
N THR A 504 -11.73 -6.75 46.91
CA THR A 504 -13.03 -7.32 46.50
C THR A 504 -13.95 -7.48 47.71
N GLN A 505 -15.27 -7.47 47.49
CA GLN A 505 -16.28 -7.60 48.55
C GLN A 505 -15.99 -8.78 49.51
N ASN A 506 -15.64 -9.95 48.97
CA ASN A 506 -15.42 -11.18 49.75
C ASN A 506 -14.19 -11.11 50.65
N THR A 507 -13.22 -10.25 50.34
CA THR A 507 -12.02 -10.05 51.18
C THR A 507 -12.26 -9.10 52.35
N LEU A 508 -13.36 -8.33 52.32
CA LEU A 508 -13.65 -7.26 53.29
C LEU A 508 -14.61 -7.70 54.40
N ILE A 509 -15.41 -8.75 54.19
CA ILE A 509 -16.37 -9.24 55.20
C ILE A 509 -15.62 -10.09 56.25
N PRO A 510 -15.77 -9.81 57.56
CA PRO A 510 -15.10 -10.57 58.61
C PRO A 510 -15.59 -12.02 58.67
N GLN A 511 -14.70 -12.94 59.02
CA GLN A 511 -15.07 -14.34 59.27
C GLN A 511 -16.09 -14.44 60.42
N LEU A 512 -17.07 -15.33 60.25
CA LEU A 512 -18.12 -15.53 61.25
C LEU A 512 -17.53 -16.15 62.51
N PRO A 513 -17.83 -15.62 63.71
CA PRO A 513 -17.35 -16.20 64.96
C PRO A 513 -18.01 -17.55 65.23
N HIS A 514 -17.37 -18.36 66.07
CA HIS A 514 -17.94 -19.60 66.58
C HIS A 514 -19.26 -19.34 67.32
N LEU A 515 -20.22 -20.28 67.17
CA LEU A 515 -21.52 -20.17 67.82
C LEU A 515 -21.37 -20.39 69.34
N THR A 516 -21.92 -19.46 70.10
CA THR A 516 -21.99 -19.51 71.57
C THR A 516 -23.43 -19.37 72.03
N ARG A 517 -23.74 -19.79 73.27
CA ARG A 517 -25.03 -19.50 73.93
C ARG A 517 -24.87 -18.45 75.02
N CYS A 518 -25.92 -17.69 75.31
CA CYS A 518 -25.89 -16.66 76.36
C CYS A 518 -25.63 -17.20 77.77
N ASP A 519 -25.00 -16.38 78.62
CA ASP A 519 -24.92 -16.63 80.06
C ASP A 519 -26.04 -15.87 80.79
N VAL A 520 -27.13 -16.58 81.09
CA VAL A 520 -28.34 -15.98 81.70
C VAL A 520 -28.18 -15.69 83.20
N GLY A 521 -27.02 -16.03 83.81
CA GLY A 521 -26.74 -15.83 85.22
C GLY A 521 -27.59 -16.74 86.14
N SER A 522 -26.96 -17.40 87.11
CA SER A 522 -27.69 -18.09 88.19
C SER A 522 -27.91 -17.10 89.33
N LYS A 523 -29.17 -16.84 89.70
CA LYS A 523 -29.56 -15.81 90.68
C LYS A 523 -29.12 -16.06 92.14
N LEU A 524 -28.12 -16.91 92.41
CA LEU A 524 -27.76 -17.31 93.77
C LEU A 524 -26.43 -16.77 94.34
N PHE A 525 -25.56 -16.12 93.56
CA PHE A 525 -24.41 -15.40 94.15
C PHE A 525 -24.03 -14.17 93.32
N LYS A 526 -24.34 -12.97 93.83
CA LYS A 526 -23.77 -11.71 93.31
C LYS A 526 -22.32 -11.60 93.78
N LYS A 527 -21.38 -12.22 93.06
CA LYS A 527 -19.95 -11.86 93.15
C LYS A 527 -19.73 -10.63 92.27
N LYS A 528 -19.13 -9.57 92.81
CA LYS A 528 -18.66 -8.39 92.03
C LYS A 528 -17.72 -8.90 90.92
N GLU A 529 -18.24 -9.08 89.72
CA GLU A 529 -17.43 -9.31 88.53
C GLU A 529 -16.83 -7.96 88.10
N LYS A 530 -15.51 -7.94 87.89
CA LYS A 530 -14.81 -6.85 87.22
C LYS A 530 -15.44 -6.66 85.82
N PRO A 531 -15.52 -5.43 85.29
CA PRO A 531 -16.02 -5.22 83.93
C PRO A 531 -15.21 -6.13 82.99
N PRO A 532 -15.87 -6.87 82.07
CA PRO A 532 -15.14 -7.65 81.09
C PRO A 532 -14.27 -6.67 80.32
N VAL A 533 -12.95 -6.90 80.37
CA VAL A 533 -12.02 -6.26 79.44
C VAL A 533 -12.55 -6.57 78.06
N LEU A 534 -12.89 -5.52 77.31
CA LEU A 534 -13.19 -5.64 75.88
C LEU A 534 -11.95 -6.31 75.29
N MET A 535 -11.99 -7.63 75.08
CA MET A 535 -10.99 -8.29 74.26
C MET A 535 -11.16 -7.64 72.90
N LYS A 536 -10.29 -6.66 72.60
CA LYS A 536 -10.00 -6.27 71.22
C LYS A 536 -9.87 -7.60 70.49
N ARG A 537 -10.74 -7.87 69.51
CA ARG A 537 -10.43 -8.88 68.51
C ARG A 537 -9.00 -8.56 68.10
N GLY A 538 -8.05 -9.44 68.41
CA GLY A 538 -6.70 -9.29 67.92
C GLY A 538 -6.85 -9.09 66.43
N SER A 539 -6.34 -7.98 65.91
CA SER A 539 -6.26 -7.75 64.48
C SER A 539 -5.55 -8.97 63.89
N GLN A 540 -6.30 -9.92 63.35
CA GLN A 540 -5.78 -10.95 62.46
C GLN A 540 -5.70 -10.38 61.04
N VAL A 541 -5.20 -9.16 60.95
CA VAL A 541 -4.53 -8.66 59.76
C VAL A 541 -3.07 -8.64 60.15
N GLY A 542 -2.35 -9.68 59.74
CA GLY A 542 -0.90 -9.65 59.75
C GLY A 542 -0.45 -8.32 59.14
N SER A 543 0.44 -7.63 59.85
CA SER A 543 1.19 -6.52 59.31
C SER A 543 2.05 -7.08 58.16
N THR A 544 1.51 -7.03 56.95
CA THR A 544 2.25 -7.20 55.72
C THR A 544 2.02 -5.95 54.88
N ASN A 545 3.04 -5.09 54.88
CA ASN A 545 3.36 -4.09 53.87
C ASN A 545 2.19 -3.22 53.37
N THR A 546 2.03 -2.07 54.02
CA THR A 546 1.23 -0.91 53.60
C THR A 546 1.73 -0.29 52.30
N ASN A 547 1.65 -1.00 51.19
CA ASN A 547 1.80 -0.47 49.83
C ASN A 547 0.69 -1.07 48.96
N GLY A 548 -0.53 -0.50 49.00
CA GLY A 548 -1.55 -0.90 48.02
C GLY A 548 -3.02 -0.72 48.37
N VAL A 549 -3.39 -0.34 49.60
CA VAL A 549 -4.80 -0.13 49.97
C VAL A 549 -5.22 1.27 49.52
N SER A 550 -5.91 1.36 48.37
CA SER A 550 -6.35 2.65 47.79
C SER A 550 -7.21 3.45 48.79
N ASP A 551 -6.83 4.70 49.08
CA ASP A 551 -7.57 5.58 49.99
C ASP A 551 -9.01 5.82 49.49
N ILE A 552 -9.96 6.03 50.41
CA ILE A 552 -11.40 6.13 50.13
C ILE A 552 -11.74 7.24 49.11
N PRO A 553 -11.19 8.47 49.23
CA PRO A 553 -11.36 9.48 48.19
C PRO A 553 -10.80 9.05 46.83
N GLY A 554 -9.73 8.25 46.82
CA GLY A 554 -9.14 7.71 45.60
C GLY A 554 -10.07 6.73 44.87
N ILE A 555 -10.86 5.93 45.61
CA ILE A 555 -11.90 5.07 45.00
C ILE A 555 -12.98 5.93 44.33
N CYS A 556 -13.42 7.02 44.96
CA CYS A 556 -14.38 7.95 44.37
C CYS A 556 -13.86 8.58 43.06
N VAL A 557 -12.59 8.99 43.03
CA VAL A 557 -11.96 9.55 41.81
C VAL A 557 -11.90 8.50 40.69
N ARG A 558 -11.59 7.24 41.00
CA ARG A 558 -11.60 6.14 40.03
C ARG A 558 -12.99 5.87 39.46
N ILE A 559 -14.03 5.93 40.30
CA ILE A 559 -15.44 5.81 39.85
C ILE A 559 -15.80 6.94 38.89
N ASN A 560 -15.47 8.19 39.24
CA ASN A 560 -15.71 9.34 38.37
C ASN A 560 -14.92 9.23 37.05
N THR A 561 -13.70 8.69 37.09
CA THR A 561 -12.85 8.49 35.91
C THR A 561 -13.49 7.50 34.93
N LEU A 562 -13.98 6.36 35.41
CA LEU A 562 -14.70 5.40 34.57
C LEU A 562 -15.99 5.99 34.00
N TYR A 563 -16.73 6.76 34.80
CA TYR A 563 -17.96 7.41 34.36
C TYR A 563 -17.71 8.47 33.27
N TYR A 564 -16.63 9.24 33.42
CA TYR A 564 -16.19 10.19 32.41
C TYR A 564 -15.84 9.48 31.10
N VAL A 565 -14.99 8.44 31.15
CA VAL A 565 -14.63 7.65 29.96
C VAL A 565 -15.89 7.10 29.29
N GLN A 566 -16.81 6.52 30.07
CA GLN A 566 -18.08 6.00 29.56
C GLN A 566 -18.89 7.06 28.78
N THR A 567 -18.92 8.31 29.26
CA THR A 567 -19.66 9.39 28.61
C THR A 567 -18.95 9.91 27.36
N GLU A 568 -17.61 9.94 27.37
CA GLU A 568 -16.83 10.39 26.21
C GLU A 568 -16.78 9.36 25.09
N LEU A 569 -17.00 8.06 25.36
CA LEU A 569 -17.14 7.04 24.31
C LEU A 569 -18.29 7.39 23.35
N ASP A 570 -19.46 7.78 23.88
CA ASP A 570 -20.61 8.18 23.06
C ASP A 570 -20.29 9.42 22.19
N ASN A 571 -19.45 10.35 22.69
CA ASN A 571 -19.00 11.51 21.94
C ASN A 571 -17.98 11.13 20.86
N LEU A 572 -17.07 10.22 21.17
CA LEU A 572 -16.07 9.71 20.25
C LEU A 572 -16.72 8.97 19.07
N GLU A 573 -17.73 8.12 19.34
CA GLU A 573 -18.50 7.44 18.29
C GLU A 573 -19.12 8.44 17.30
N LYS A 574 -19.68 9.56 17.80
CA LYS A 574 -20.21 10.63 16.95
C LYS A 574 -19.14 11.30 16.09
N LYS A 575 -17.96 11.59 16.67
CA LYS A 575 -16.84 12.20 15.93
C LYS A 575 -16.33 11.28 14.82
N ILE A 576 -16.16 9.98 15.10
CA ILE A 576 -15.70 8.99 14.10
C ILE A 576 -16.68 8.94 12.92
N LYS A 577 -17.99 8.97 13.18
CA LYS A 577 -19.01 9.05 12.12
C LYS A 577 -18.84 10.30 11.25
N THR A 578 -18.54 11.45 11.84
CA THR A 578 -18.26 12.68 11.09
C THR A 578 -16.98 12.59 10.26
N TYR A 579 -15.91 11.99 10.79
CA TYR A 579 -14.66 11.81 10.04
C TYR A 579 -14.85 10.94 8.80
N LEU A 580 -15.59 9.84 8.94
CA LEU A 580 -15.85 8.92 7.82
C LEU A 580 -16.69 9.59 6.72
N GLN A 581 -17.73 10.35 7.08
CA GLN A 581 -18.58 11.10 6.15
C GLN A 581 -17.80 12.12 5.30
N ASN A 582 -16.70 12.66 5.82
CA ASN A 582 -15.87 13.63 5.10
C ASN A 582 -14.91 12.98 4.09
N VAL A 583 -14.64 11.67 4.21
CA VAL A 583 -13.68 10.95 3.37
C VAL A 583 -14.37 10.21 2.23
N GLU A 584 -15.55 9.63 2.47
CA GLU A 584 -16.32 8.92 1.44
C GLU A 584 -17.40 9.84 0.85
N SER A 585 -17.15 10.38 -0.35
CA SER A 585 -18.21 10.99 -1.17
C SER A 585 -19.02 9.86 -1.83
N ILE A 586 -19.94 9.21 -1.12
CA ILE A 586 -21.16 8.49 -1.57
C ILE A 586 -21.75 7.58 -0.46
N ASP A 587 -23.02 7.84 -0.12
CA ASP A 587 -24.18 6.96 0.16
C ASP A 587 -24.02 5.57 0.85
N ILE A 588 -23.08 5.38 1.78
CA ILE A 588 -23.17 4.24 2.72
C ILE A 588 -24.10 4.63 3.87
N SER A 589 -25.20 3.89 4.03
CA SER A 589 -26.10 4.08 5.18
C SER A 589 -25.30 3.94 6.48
N THR A 590 -25.28 4.99 7.29
CA THR A 590 -24.48 5.09 8.53
C THR A 590 -24.83 4.05 9.59
N ASP A 591 -25.88 3.25 9.39
CA ASP A 591 -26.34 2.18 10.29
C ASP A 591 -25.62 0.83 10.09
N GLU A 592 -24.94 0.61 8.95
CA GLU A 592 -24.17 -0.63 8.72
C GLU A 592 -22.73 -0.58 9.25
N LEU A 593 -22.25 0.59 9.66
CA LEU A 593 -20.90 0.78 10.18
C LEU A 593 -20.86 0.48 11.68
N ASN A 594 -20.29 -0.68 12.02
CA ASN A 594 -20.14 -1.19 13.39
C ASN A 594 -19.09 -0.41 14.21
N ILE A 595 -19.27 0.91 14.37
CA ILE A 595 -18.47 1.76 15.25
C ILE A 595 -19.09 1.68 16.64
N ARG A 596 -18.73 0.64 17.40
CA ARG A 596 -19.18 0.46 18.79
C ARG A 596 -18.02 0.10 19.72
N PHE A 597 -17.95 0.78 20.85
CA PHE A 597 -17.00 0.48 21.93
C PHE A 597 -17.62 -0.44 22.99
N ASP A 598 -18.20 -1.57 22.55
CA ASP A 598 -18.98 -2.47 23.41
C ASP A 598 -18.16 -3.03 24.58
N LEU A 599 -16.89 -3.40 24.34
CA LEU A 599 -16.03 -3.97 25.39
C LEU A 599 -15.71 -2.92 26.45
N SER A 600 -15.41 -1.69 26.03
CA SER A 600 -15.15 -0.56 26.92
C SER A 600 -16.37 -0.15 27.70
N GLN A 601 -17.54 -0.10 27.05
CA GLN A 601 -18.80 0.25 27.69
C GLN A 601 -19.14 -0.75 28.79
N ALA A 602 -19.06 -2.06 28.48
CA ALA A 602 -19.27 -3.11 29.45
C ALA A 602 -18.24 -3.07 30.60
N ALA A 603 -16.96 -2.85 30.29
CA ALA A 603 -15.90 -2.80 31.29
C ALA A 603 -16.00 -1.57 32.22
N CYS A 604 -16.40 -0.41 31.70
CA CYS A 604 -16.66 0.78 32.50
C CYS A 604 -17.86 0.59 33.42
N GLN A 605 -18.98 0.05 32.90
CA GLN A 605 -20.17 -0.25 33.71
C GLN A 605 -19.86 -1.23 34.84
N GLU A 606 -19.19 -2.33 34.53
CA GLU A 606 -18.80 -3.33 35.51
C GLU A 606 -17.78 -2.77 36.51
N GLY A 607 -16.84 -1.95 36.04
CA GLY A 607 -15.85 -1.31 36.91
C GLY A 607 -16.48 -0.32 37.88
N ILE A 608 -17.43 0.49 37.43
CA ILE A 608 -18.21 1.38 38.31
C ILE A 608 -18.94 0.56 39.36
N ARG A 609 -19.61 -0.53 38.97
CA ARG A 609 -20.35 -1.40 39.89
C ARG A 609 -19.44 -1.99 40.98
N GLN A 610 -18.33 -2.62 40.58
CA GLN A 610 -17.37 -3.24 41.49
C GLN A 610 -16.71 -2.23 42.43
N LEU A 611 -16.34 -1.05 41.93
CA LEU A 611 -15.74 0.00 42.76
C LEU A 611 -16.75 0.60 43.75
N CYS A 612 -18.02 0.75 43.35
CA CYS A 612 -19.09 1.18 44.27
C CYS A 612 -19.27 0.17 45.42
N GLU A 613 -19.33 -1.12 45.10
CA GLU A 613 -19.43 -2.20 46.10
C GLU A 613 -18.19 -2.19 47.01
N THR A 614 -17.00 -2.14 46.43
CA THR A 614 -15.74 -2.09 47.18
C THR A 614 -15.69 -0.89 48.12
N PHE A 615 -16.12 0.30 47.65
CA PHE A 615 -16.26 1.49 48.48
C PHE A 615 -17.19 1.22 49.67
N GLY A 616 -18.42 0.76 49.42
CA GLY A 616 -19.43 0.56 50.47
C GLY A 616 -18.99 -0.43 51.54
N TYR A 617 -18.47 -1.59 51.14
CA TYR A 617 -18.04 -2.62 52.09
C TYR A 617 -16.74 -2.24 52.80
N LYS A 618 -15.81 -1.56 52.13
CA LYS A 618 -14.60 -1.08 52.80
C LYS A 618 -14.92 -0.03 53.84
N MET A 619 -15.79 0.93 53.52
CA MET A 619 -16.26 1.93 54.49
C MET A 619 -16.89 1.26 55.72
N VAL A 620 -17.75 0.27 55.53
CA VAL A 620 -18.50 -0.33 56.64
C VAL A 620 -17.65 -1.30 57.48
N PHE A 621 -16.89 -2.18 56.83
CA PHE A 621 -16.20 -3.28 57.51
C PHE A 621 -14.77 -2.96 57.95
N ASN A 622 -14.15 -1.94 57.36
CA ASN A 622 -12.81 -1.47 57.75
C ASN A 622 -12.91 -0.17 58.55
N ASP A 623 -13.45 0.89 57.96
CA ASP A 623 -13.37 2.23 58.55
C ASP A 623 -14.38 2.42 59.69
N LEU A 624 -15.63 1.99 59.49
CA LEU A 624 -16.69 2.02 60.50
C LEU A 624 -16.72 0.75 61.39
N SER A 625 -15.73 -0.13 61.27
CA SER A 625 -15.67 -1.40 62.01
C SER A 625 -15.71 -1.18 63.53
N HIS A 626 -15.09 -0.12 64.02
CA HIS A 626 -15.03 0.19 65.45
C HIS A 626 -16.39 0.62 66.03
N VAL A 627 -17.20 1.38 65.28
CA VAL A 627 -18.57 1.72 65.72
C VAL A 627 -19.55 0.58 65.48
N LEU A 628 -19.36 -0.19 64.40
CA LEU A 628 -20.27 -1.27 64.03
C LEU A 628 -19.99 -2.58 64.80
N PHE A 629 -18.77 -3.10 64.75
CA PHE A 629 -18.39 -4.41 65.31
C PHE A 629 -17.79 -4.39 66.70
N ASP A 630 -17.27 -3.26 67.17
CA ASP A 630 -16.75 -3.18 68.55
C ASP A 630 -17.77 -2.56 69.52
N THR A 631 -18.63 -1.66 69.02
CA THR A 631 -19.53 -0.86 69.87
C THR A 631 -21.00 -1.30 69.80
N LEU A 632 -21.59 -1.41 68.61
CA LEU A 632 -23.04 -1.65 68.46
C LEU A 632 -23.51 -2.88 69.25
N TYR A 633 -24.47 -2.67 70.16
CA TYR A 633 -25.06 -3.61 71.11
C TYR A 633 -24.10 -4.34 72.05
N ALA A 634 -22.82 -3.98 72.09
CA ALA A 634 -21.86 -4.59 73.00
C ALA A 634 -22.21 -4.23 74.45
N GLY A 635 -22.28 -5.23 75.34
CA GLY A 635 -22.71 -5.02 76.72
C GLY A 635 -24.23 -4.87 76.89
N GLY A 636 -25.00 -5.29 75.88
CA GLY A 636 -26.46 -5.25 75.87
C GLY A 636 -27.04 -4.20 74.90
N THR A 637 -28.22 -4.48 74.39
CA THR A 637 -28.96 -3.67 73.40
C THR A 637 -29.29 -2.26 73.87
N ALA A 638 -29.51 -2.03 75.16
CA ALA A 638 -29.80 -0.70 75.70
C ALA A 638 -28.55 0.18 75.89
N SER A 639 -27.36 -0.43 75.96
CA SER A 639 -26.11 0.24 76.37
C SER A 639 -25.45 0.99 75.20
N ASN A 640 -25.34 0.34 74.04
CA ASN A 640 -24.65 0.88 72.86
C ASN A 640 -25.56 0.78 71.64
N ARG A 641 -26.34 1.84 71.39
CA ARG A 641 -27.33 1.96 70.32
C ARG A 641 -26.69 2.42 69.00
N VAL A 642 -27.48 2.59 67.93
CA VAL A 642 -26.98 2.90 66.57
C VAL A 642 -26.46 4.33 66.38
N GLU A 643 -26.73 5.26 67.31
CA GLU A 643 -26.42 6.68 67.13
C GLU A 643 -24.94 6.99 66.81
N PRO A 644 -23.93 6.34 67.41
CA PRO A 644 -22.53 6.56 67.03
C PRO A 644 -22.25 6.23 65.56
N LEU A 645 -22.84 5.14 65.04
CA LEU A 645 -22.72 4.77 63.63
C LEU A 645 -23.38 5.81 62.72
N LEU A 646 -24.55 6.33 63.09
CA LEU A 646 -25.23 7.38 62.31
C LEU A 646 -24.40 8.67 62.24
N ARG A 647 -23.80 9.09 63.38
CA ARG A 647 -22.95 10.29 63.44
C ARG A 647 -21.71 10.20 62.56
N GLU A 648 -21.14 9.01 62.39
CA GLU A 648 -19.98 8.81 61.52
C GLU A 648 -20.35 8.61 60.05
N LEU A 649 -21.55 8.11 59.76
CA LEU A 649 -22.07 8.01 58.39
C LEU A 649 -22.38 9.39 57.78
N ASP A 650 -22.89 10.35 58.56
CA ASP A 650 -23.20 11.72 58.10
C ASP A 650 -22.06 12.43 57.34
N PRO A 651 -20.84 12.56 57.89
CA PRO A 651 -19.73 13.19 57.17
C PRO A 651 -19.30 12.40 55.92
N ILE A 652 -19.47 11.07 55.91
CA ILE A 652 -19.19 10.22 54.74
C ILE A 652 -20.19 10.53 53.61
N LEU A 653 -21.49 10.63 53.93
CA LEU A 653 -22.53 11.01 52.97
C LEU A 653 -22.27 12.39 52.37
N LYS A 654 -21.81 13.35 53.20
CA LYS A 654 -21.41 14.68 52.74
C LYS A 654 -20.20 14.63 51.82
N MET A 655 -19.19 13.82 52.13
CA MET A 655 -18.01 13.60 51.29
C MET A 655 -18.40 13.04 49.91
N ILE A 656 -19.27 12.03 49.86
CA ILE A 656 -19.76 11.44 48.61
C ILE A 656 -20.46 12.49 47.76
N SER A 657 -21.28 13.37 48.37
CA SER A 657 -21.97 14.44 47.66
C SER A 657 -21.03 15.48 47.03
N VAL A 658 -19.85 15.69 47.64
CA VAL A 658 -18.83 16.64 47.16
C VAL A 658 -17.92 16.01 46.09
N ILE A 659 -17.47 14.77 46.30
CA ILE A 659 -16.46 14.15 45.44
C ILE A 659 -17.10 13.44 44.24
N VAL A 660 -18.17 12.68 44.46
CA VAL A 660 -18.74 11.78 43.43
C VAL A 660 -19.70 12.51 42.50
N ASP A 661 -19.53 12.25 41.19
CA ASP A 661 -20.37 12.79 40.14
C ASP A 661 -21.85 12.41 40.35
N LYS A 662 -22.76 13.34 40.04
CA LYS A 662 -24.21 13.16 40.21
C LYS A 662 -24.75 11.93 39.47
N GLY A 663 -24.18 11.58 38.31
CA GLY A 663 -24.62 10.44 37.50
C GLY A 663 -24.39 9.07 38.16
N VAL A 664 -23.40 8.95 39.05
CA VAL A 664 -23.03 7.69 39.72
C VAL A 664 -23.19 7.72 41.23
N ARG A 665 -23.44 8.89 41.82
CA ARG A 665 -23.64 9.11 43.25
C ARG A 665 -24.65 8.14 43.88
N ASN A 666 -25.80 7.96 43.26
CA ASN A 666 -26.84 7.07 43.79
C ASN A 666 -26.38 5.61 43.85
N ARG A 667 -25.48 5.18 42.94
CA ARG A 667 -24.90 3.83 42.96
C ARG A 667 -23.95 3.65 44.13
N VAL A 668 -23.09 4.65 44.39
CA VAL A 668 -22.17 4.65 45.54
C VAL A 668 -22.95 4.64 46.86
N LEU A 669 -23.95 5.53 46.99
CA LEU A 669 -24.82 5.60 48.18
C LEU A 669 -25.58 4.29 48.41
N THR A 670 -26.08 3.66 47.33
CA THR A 670 -26.77 2.36 47.42
C THR A 670 -25.83 1.27 47.92
N ALA A 671 -24.58 1.25 47.46
CA ALA A 671 -23.59 0.28 47.92
C ALA A 671 -23.21 0.47 49.39
N LEU A 672 -23.01 1.72 49.84
CA LEU A 672 -22.76 2.04 51.25
C LEU A 672 -23.94 1.63 52.15
N MET A 673 -25.17 1.91 51.69
CA MET A 673 -26.40 1.51 52.39
C MET A 673 -26.50 -0.01 52.53
N LYS A 674 -26.31 -0.76 51.44
CA LYS A 674 -26.30 -2.23 51.48
C LYS A 674 -25.26 -2.77 52.44
N GLY A 675 -24.02 -2.28 52.35
CA GLY A 675 -22.95 -2.65 53.28
C GLY A 675 -23.35 -2.39 54.74
N SER A 676 -24.00 -1.26 55.02
CA SER A 676 -24.46 -0.90 56.37
C SER A 676 -25.55 -1.84 56.90
N PHE A 677 -26.47 -2.28 56.04
CA PHE A 677 -27.53 -3.24 56.38
C PHE A 677 -26.97 -4.65 56.60
N ASP A 678 -26.04 -5.09 55.75
CA ASP A 678 -25.35 -6.37 55.92
C ASP A 678 -24.50 -6.36 57.19
N GLY A 679 -23.83 -5.25 57.47
CA GLY A 679 -23.09 -5.02 58.70
C GLY A 679 -23.97 -5.14 59.94
N LEU A 680 -25.16 -4.51 59.92
CA LEU A 680 -26.16 -4.64 60.98
C LEU A 680 -26.62 -6.10 61.16
N LEU A 681 -26.91 -6.82 60.06
CA LEU A 681 -27.28 -8.24 60.12
C LEU A 681 -26.19 -9.10 60.73
N LEU A 682 -24.92 -8.84 60.38
CA LEU A 682 -23.79 -9.55 60.98
C LEU A 682 -23.64 -9.24 62.47
N VAL A 683 -23.90 -8.01 62.91
CA VAL A 683 -23.94 -7.68 64.34
C VAL A 683 -25.06 -8.47 65.05
N LEU A 684 -26.23 -8.59 64.44
CA LEU A 684 -27.40 -9.27 65.02
C LEU A 684 -27.28 -10.81 65.02
N LEU A 685 -26.71 -11.40 63.96
CA LEU A 685 -26.67 -12.85 63.72
C LEU A 685 -25.28 -13.47 63.89
N ALA A 686 -24.26 -12.65 64.06
CA ALA A 686 -22.86 -13.08 64.13
C ALA A 686 -22.00 -12.17 65.03
N GLY A 687 -22.63 -11.45 65.97
CA GLY A 687 -21.97 -10.46 66.81
C GLY A 687 -21.21 -11.00 68.03
N GLY A 688 -21.40 -12.26 68.41
CA GLY A 688 -20.79 -12.83 69.62
C GLY A 688 -21.60 -12.60 70.91
N PRO A 689 -21.22 -13.25 72.02
CA PRO A 689 -22.05 -13.37 73.23
C PRO A 689 -22.24 -12.06 74.00
N THR A 690 -21.46 -11.01 73.72
CA THR A 690 -21.57 -9.69 74.35
C THR A 690 -22.78 -8.88 73.88
N ARG A 691 -23.50 -9.36 72.87
CA ARG A 691 -24.64 -8.70 72.20
C ARG A 691 -25.96 -9.40 72.45
N ALA A 692 -26.06 -10.04 73.61
CA ALA A 692 -27.26 -10.77 73.99
C ALA A 692 -28.48 -9.84 74.09
N PHE A 693 -29.64 -10.31 73.66
CA PHE A 693 -30.88 -9.51 73.63
C PHE A 693 -32.09 -10.30 74.12
N THR A 694 -33.06 -9.63 74.72
CA THR A 694 -34.36 -10.18 75.14
C THR A 694 -35.46 -9.91 74.11
N VAL A 695 -36.66 -10.45 74.30
CA VAL A 695 -37.81 -10.14 73.42
C VAL A 695 -38.21 -8.66 73.50
N GLN A 696 -38.05 -8.03 74.67
CA GLN A 696 -38.38 -6.60 74.84
C GLN A 696 -37.41 -5.69 74.08
N ASP A 697 -36.15 -6.12 73.93
CA ASP A 697 -35.11 -5.39 73.22
C ASP A 697 -35.34 -5.30 71.70
N SER A 698 -36.21 -6.15 71.13
CA SER A 698 -36.48 -6.15 69.68
C SER A 698 -37.05 -4.82 69.19
N GLN A 699 -37.83 -4.12 70.03
CA GLN A 699 -38.38 -2.80 69.69
C GLN A 699 -37.27 -1.74 69.53
N MET A 700 -36.23 -1.82 70.36
CA MET A 700 -35.08 -0.92 70.29
C MET A 700 -34.25 -1.15 69.03
N ILE A 701 -34.05 -2.41 68.65
CA ILE A 701 -33.33 -2.80 67.41
C ILE A 701 -34.08 -2.33 66.17
N GLU A 702 -35.42 -2.40 66.18
CA GLU A 702 -36.25 -1.95 65.07
C GLU A 702 -36.32 -0.44 64.94
N HIS A 703 -36.32 0.28 66.06
CA HIS A 703 -36.18 1.73 66.07
C HIS A 703 -34.83 2.13 65.44
N ASP A 704 -33.75 1.45 65.83
CA ASP A 704 -32.40 1.72 65.33
C ASP A 704 -32.27 1.44 63.83
N PHE A 705 -32.84 0.34 63.37
CA PHE A 705 -32.90 0.06 61.94
C PHE A 705 -33.71 1.12 61.18
N ARG A 706 -34.81 1.60 61.75
CA ARG A 706 -35.62 2.67 61.14
C ARG A 706 -34.82 3.96 61.02
N ALA A 707 -34.05 4.32 62.04
CA ALA A 707 -33.18 5.48 62.03
C ALA A 707 -32.06 5.35 60.96
N LEU A 708 -31.40 4.19 60.89
CA LEU A 708 -30.39 3.89 59.86
C LEU A 708 -30.98 3.95 58.44
N ARG A 709 -32.19 3.43 58.24
CA ARG A 709 -32.91 3.51 56.95
C ARG A 709 -33.24 4.97 56.59
N SER A 710 -33.73 5.75 57.54
CA SER A 710 -34.11 7.16 57.31
C SER A 710 -32.91 8.04 56.92
N LEU A 711 -31.71 7.72 57.40
CA LEU A 711 -30.48 8.43 57.04
C LEU A 711 -30.25 8.47 55.52
N TYR A 712 -30.45 7.35 54.84
CA TYR A 712 -30.24 7.23 53.39
C TYR A 712 -31.38 7.84 52.55
N VAL A 713 -32.58 7.96 53.11
CA VAL A 713 -33.72 8.66 52.49
C VAL A 713 -33.55 10.18 52.60
N ALA A 714 -32.90 10.66 53.66
CA ALA A 714 -32.56 12.07 53.91
C ALA A 714 -33.73 13.04 53.64
N ASN A 715 -34.92 12.74 54.18
CA ASN A 715 -36.14 13.53 53.99
C ASN A 715 -36.54 13.78 52.52
N GLY A 716 -36.21 12.84 51.62
CA GLY A 716 -36.50 12.93 50.19
C GLY A 716 -35.37 13.54 49.35
N GLY A 717 -34.30 14.04 49.97
CA GLY A 717 -33.10 14.52 49.29
C GLY A 717 -32.02 13.46 49.04
N GLY A 718 -32.24 12.22 49.48
CA GLY A 718 -31.30 11.10 49.39
C GLY A 718 -31.66 10.08 48.30
N LEU A 719 -31.57 8.79 48.64
CA LEU A 719 -31.94 7.68 47.74
C LEU A 719 -33.46 7.57 47.58
N LEU A 720 -33.89 7.05 46.41
CA LEU A 720 -35.29 6.72 46.14
C LEU A 720 -35.80 5.64 47.10
N ASN A 721 -37.02 5.82 47.61
CA ASN A 721 -37.64 4.88 48.56
C ASN A 721 -37.66 3.43 48.05
N GLU A 722 -37.87 3.22 46.75
CA GLU A 722 -37.87 1.88 46.13
C GLU A 722 -36.52 1.17 46.26
N LEU A 723 -35.41 1.89 46.04
CA LEU A 723 -34.05 1.33 46.17
C LEU A 723 -33.73 0.99 47.63
N VAL A 724 -34.13 1.88 48.53
CA VAL A 724 -33.99 1.69 49.98
C VAL A 724 -34.82 0.49 50.44
N ASP A 725 -36.05 0.37 49.98
CA ASP A 725 -36.95 -0.72 50.33
C ASP A 725 -36.43 -2.07 49.86
N LYS A 726 -35.95 -2.14 48.61
CA LYS A 726 -35.32 -3.34 48.06
C LYS A 726 -34.08 -3.77 48.86
N ALA A 727 -33.16 -2.84 49.16
CA ALA A 727 -31.95 -3.14 49.93
C ALA A 727 -32.26 -3.51 51.39
N SER A 728 -33.32 -2.94 51.97
CA SER A 728 -33.72 -3.18 53.36
C SER A 728 -34.49 -4.50 53.59
N SER A 729 -34.85 -5.20 52.52
CA SER A 729 -35.78 -6.35 52.55
C SER A 729 -35.29 -7.49 53.45
N GLU A 730 -34.00 -7.82 53.37
CA GLU A 730 -33.40 -8.89 54.18
C GLU A 730 -33.49 -8.58 55.67
N VAL A 731 -33.09 -7.36 56.08
CA VAL A 731 -33.22 -6.91 57.48
C VAL A 731 -34.69 -6.93 57.93
N LYS A 732 -35.60 -6.38 57.11
CA LYS A 732 -37.05 -6.37 57.42
C LYS A 732 -37.61 -7.77 57.64
N ASN A 733 -37.11 -8.77 56.91
CA ASN A 733 -37.55 -10.16 57.04
C ASN A 733 -36.98 -10.84 58.29
N ILE A 734 -35.80 -10.43 58.78
CA ILE A 734 -35.17 -10.98 59.99
C ILE A 734 -35.73 -10.38 61.28
N LEU A 735 -36.06 -9.09 61.32
CA LEU A 735 -36.53 -8.40 62.54
C LEU A 735 -37.72 -9.11 63.25
N PRO A 736 -38.73 -9.67 62.56
CA PRO A 736 -39.80 -10.43 63.20
C PRO A 736 -39.33 -11.66 64.01
N LEU A 737 -38.21 -12.30 63.65
CA LEU A 737 -37.64 -13.38 64.45
C LEU A 737 -37.17 -12.89 65.82
N LEU A 738 -36.72 -11.63 65.91
CA LEU A 738 -36.28 -11.03 67.17
C LEU A 738 -37.45 -10.78 68.12
N ARG A 739 -38.66 -10.54 67.59
CA ARG A 739 -39.92 -10.37 68.35
C ARG A 739 -40.58 -11.69 68.78
N THR A 740 -40.28 -12.80 68.09
CA THR A 740 -40.93 -14.09 68.33
C THR A 740 -40.50 -14.63 69.70
N ASP A 741 -41.44 -15.19 70.47
CA ASP A 741 -41.14 -15.79 71.77
C ASP A 741 -40.23 -17.01 71.63
N THR A 742 -39.46 -17.29 72.68
CA THR A 742 -38.41 -18.32 72.65
C THR A 742 -38.96 -19.73 72.37
N ALA A 743 -40.17 -20.05 72.85
CA ALA A 743 -40.76 -21.38 72.67
C ALA A 743 -41.14 -21.60 71.20
N THR A 744 -41.89 -20.65 70.62
CA THR A 744 -42.25 -20.66 69.19
C THR A 744 -41.02 -20.65 68.29
N LEU A 745 -39.96 -19.92 68.65
CA LEU A 745 -38.72 -19.87 67.86
C LEU A 745 -37.98 -21.22 67.85
N ILE A 746 -37.98 -21.95 68.97
CA ILE A 746 -37.43 -23.32 69.05
C ILE A 746 -38.27 -24.31 68.22
N GLU A 747 -39.60 -24.20 68.25
CA GLU A 747 -40.46 -25.05 67.42
C GLU A 747 -40.25 -24.81 65.94
N ARG A 748 -40.22 -23.53 65.52
CA ARG A 748 -39.88 -23.15 64.14
C ARG A 748 -38.51 -23.65 63.72
N PHE A 749 -37.51 -23.59 64.61
CA PHE A 749 -36.19 -24.16 64.33
C PHE A 749 -36.25 -25.67 64.09
N LYS A 750 -36.94 -26.43 64.96
CA LYS A 750 -37.09 -27.88 64.83
C LYS A 750 -37.79 -28.25 63.52
N GLN A 751 -38.88 -27.54 63.19
CA GLN A 751 -39.61 -27.73 61.94
C GLN A 751 -38.70 -27.46 60.74
N ALA A 752 -38.01 -26.31 60.69
CA ALA A 752 -37.14 -25.94 59.59
C ALA A 752 -35.96 -26.91 59.41
N ILE A 753 -35.36 -27.41 60.49
CA ILE A 753 -34.32 -28.44 60.43
C ILE A 753 -34.90 -29.76 59.92
N SER A 754 -36.08 -30.17 60.38
CA SER A 754 -36.69 -31.44 59.97
C SER A 754 -37.13 -31.44 58.50
N GLU A 755 -37.63 -30.30 58.01
CA GLU A 755 -37.97 -30.11 56.60
C GLU A 755 -36.71 -30.11 55.71
N SER A 756 -35.59 -29.57 56.19
CA SER A 756 -34.36 -29.42 55.39
C SER A 756 -33.41 -30.63 55.47
N TYR A 757 -33.40 -31.36 56.59
CA TYR A 757 -32.38 -32.40 56.87
C TYR A 757 -32.96 -33.70 57.46
N GLY A 758 -34.29 -33.84 57.55
CA GLY A 758 -34.96 -35.03 58.08
C GLY A 758 -35.11 -35.05 59.61
N SER A 759 -35.70 -36.13 60.13
CA SER A 759 -36.03 -36.26 61.56
C SER A 759 -34.80 -36.35 62.46
N ALA A 760 -34.91 -35.82 63.69
CA ALA A 760 -33.82 -35.81 64.67
C ALA A 760 -33.33 -37.22 64.99
N THR A 761 -32.02 -37.43 64.96
CA THR A 761 -31.40 -38.72 65.33
C THR A 761 -31.18 -38.79 66.84
N LYS A 762 -30.94 -40.00 67.39
CA LYS A 762 -30.65 -40.21 68.83
C LYS A 762 -29.43 -39.42 69.33
N SER A 763 -28.61 -38.84 68.44
CA SER A 763 -27.39 -38.05 68.73
C SER A 763 -27.55 -36.52 68.61
N GLY A 764 -28.74 -35.98 68.28
CA GLY A 764 -29.01 -34.54 68.22
C GLY A 764 -29.51 -34.04 66.86
N PHE A 765 -29.55 -32.71 66.68
CA PHE A 765 -29.88 -32.06 65.40
C PHE A 765 -28.61 -31.84 64.58
N PRO A 766 -28.63 -32.00 63.24
CA PRO A 766 -27.48 -31.67 62.39
C PRO A 766 -27.15 -30.17 62.47
N MET A 767 -25.87 -29.80 62.34
CA MET A 767 -25.47 -28.40 62.27
C MET A 767 -25.85 -27.83 60.90
N PRO A 768 -26.74 -26.84 60.81
CA PRO A 768 -27.11 -26.27 59.52
C PRO A 768 -25.94 -25.46 58.93
N PRO A 769 -25.66 -25.55 57.62
CA PRO A 769 -24.66 -24.73 56.96
C PRO A 769 -25.03 -23.24 57.03
N VAL A 770 -24.03 -22.37 57.01
CA VAL A 770 -24.25 -20.91 56.94
C VAL A 770 -24.84 -20.58 55.56
N PRO A 771 -25.97 -19.85 55.49
CA PRO A 771 -26.58 -19.52 54.22
C PRO A 771 -25.83 -18.38 53.53
N ALA A 772 -25.93 -18.31 52.20
CA ALA A 772 -25.40 -17.20 51.43
C ALA A 772 -26.18 -15.88 51.64
N GLN A 773 -27.47 -15.97 51.99
CA GLN A 773 -28.34 -14.85 52.35
C GLN A 773 -29.18 -15.23 53.58
N TRP A 774 -29.40 -14.29 54.49
CA TRP A 774 -30.20 -14.48 55.69
C TRP A 774 -31.67 -14.56 55.34
N SER A 775 -32.32 -15.65 55.74
CA SER A 775 -33.76 -15.86 55.56
C SER A 775 -34.41 -16.27 56.88
N PRO A 776 -35.64 -15.79 57.16
CA PRO A 776 -36.33 -16.12 58.40
C PRO A 776 -36.70 -17.61 58.51
N ASN A 777 -36.78 -18.33 57.39
CA ASN A 777 -37.10 -19.76 57.35
C ASN A 777 -35.83 -20.64 57.34
N ASN A 778 -34.64 -20.05 57.21
CA ASN A 778 -33.41 -20.82 57.19
C ASN A 778 -33.03 -21.26 58.61
N PRO A 779 -32.76 -22.56 58.86
CA PRO A 779 -32.48 -23.04 60.21
C PRO A 779 -31.22 -22.45 60.83
N ASN A 780 -30.17 -22.12 60.06
CA ASN A 780 -28.96 -21.49 60.59
C ASN A 780 -29.24 -20.05 61.08
N THR A 781 -30.06 -19.29 60.35
CA THR A 781 -30.49 -17.95 60.78
C THR A 781 -31.23 -18.02 62.11
N ILE A 782 -32.22 -18.93 62.23
CA ILE A 782 -32.99 -19.11 63.47
C ILE A 782 -32.07 -19.56 64.62
N LEU A 783 -31.14 -20.48 64.34
CA LEU A 783 -30.14 -20.93 65.30
C LEU A 783 -29.28 -19.77 65.84
N ARG A 784 -28.84 -18.86 64.96
CA ARG A 784 -28.07 -17.67 65.32
C ARG A 784 -28.87 -16.70 66.17
N VAL A 785 -30.16 -16.49 65.86
CA VAL A 785 -31.07 -15.70 66.70
C VAL A 785 -31.19 -16.31 68.11
N LEU A 786 -31.32 -17.64 68.21
CA LEU A 786 -31.35 -18.35 69.49
C LEU A 786 -30.03 -18.23 70.26
N CYS A 787 -28.88 -18.23 69.57
CA CYS A 787 -27.54 -18.11 70.18
C CYS A 787 -27.36 -16.83 70.98
N TYR A 788 -27.90 -15.71 70.50
CA TYR A 788 -27.82 -14.41 71.16
C TYR A 788 -29.07 -14.05 71.97
N ARG A 789 -30.08 -14.94 72.04
CA ARG A 789 -31.26 -14.74 72.87
C ARG A 789 -30.89 -14.90 74.35
N ASN A 790 -31.01 -13.83 75.13
CA ASN A 790 -30.83 -13.85 76.58
C ASN A 790 -32.06 -14.43 77.29
N ASP A 791 -32.27 -15.74 77.12
CA ASP A 791 -33.40 -16.49 77.68
C ASP A 791 -32.93 -17.86 78.17
N GLU A 792 -33.45 -18.29 79.32
CA GLU A 792 -33.07 -19.55 79.95
C GLU A 792 -33.47 -20.77 79.09
N MET A 793 -34.62 -20.69 78.41
CA MET A 793 -35.14 -21.72 77.52
C MET A 793 -34.26 -21.88 76.27
N ALA A 794 -33.84 -20.77 75.64
CA ALA A 794 -32.91 -20.79 74.51
C ALA A 794 -31.56 -21.40 74.90
N THR A 795 -31.03 -20.97 76.05
CA THR A 795 -29.74 -21.43 76.56
C THR A 795 -29.74 -22.92 76.90
N LYS A 796 -30.81 -23.43 77.52
CA LYS A 796 -31.00 -24.87 77.81
C LYS A 796 -31.11 -25.67 76.52
N PHE A 797 -31.87 -25.18 75.55
CA PHE A 797 -32.03 -25.82 74.24
C PHE A 797 -30.68 -25.97 73.52
N LEU A 798 -29.93 -24.89 73.37
CA LEU A 798 -28.63 -24.89 72.68
C LEU A 798 -27.58 -25.78 73.35
N LYS A 799 -27.57 -25.83 74.69
CA LYS A 799 -26.72 -26.75 75.44
C LYS A 799 -27.08 -28.21 75.14
N LYS A 800 -28.37 -28.55 75.09
CA LYS A 800 -28.85 -29.91 74.84
C LYS A 800 -28.69 -30.35 73.39
N ALA A 801 -28.93 -29.44 72.44
CA ALA A 801 -28.94 -29.75 71.01
C ALA A 801 -27.54 -29.78 70.38
N TYR A 802 -26.63 -28.89 70.82
CA TYR A 802 -25.34 -28.66 70.15
C TYR A 802 -24.14 -28.54 71.10
N ASN A 803 -24.35 -28.64 72.43
CA ASN A 803 -23.31 -28.45 73.45
C ASN A 803 -22.51 -27.14 73.32
N LEU A 804 -23.15 -26.05 72.89
CA LEU A 804 -22.46 -24.77 72.67
C LEU A 804 -21.91 -24.17 73.98
N PRO A 805 -20.70 -23.57 73.96
CA PRO A 805 -20.11 -22.91 75.13
C PRO A 805 -20.76 -21.55 75.42
N LYS A 806 -20.63 -21.07 76.67
CA LYS A 806 -21.12 -19.74 77.10
C LYS A 806 -20.18 -18.58 76.77
N LYS A 807 -18.91 -18.90 76.55
CA LYS A 807 -17.83 -17.96 76.25
C LYS A 807 -17.06 -18.51 75.05
N LEU A 808 -16.54 -17.60 74.23
CA LEU A 808 -15.60 -17.93 73.16
C LEU A 808 -14.26 -18.38 73.75
#